data_AF-A0A812XFU2-F1
#
_entry.id   AF-A0A812XFU2-F1
#
_cell.length_a   1.000
_cell.length_b   1.000
_cell.length_c   1.000
_cell.angle_alpha   90.00
_cell.angle_beta   90.00
_cell.angle_gamma   90.00
#
_symmetry.space_group_name_H-M   'P 1'
#
loop_
_entity.id
_entity.type
_entity.pdbx_description
1 polymer ?
#
loop_
_entity_poly.entity_id
_entity_poly.type
_entity_poly.pdbx_seq_one_letter_code
_entity_poly.pdbx_strand_id
1 'polypeptide(L)'
;MACLFEGHFSGLKFPHNAEQLKSFGPSWYTQAFHKFGTLPSDNSVVKVVHVEQLPHSGFDAAGGAGHKAFIELQYAKPDPNLHTKLFAKYPWDFFESETGKRYRMQISTYQDMDSLELLTNISCEHLFPFRIPKLYFADINRDTTNYVLIVERIPFGRRGKVVNGKVTEKIERKPFEILPVCGKYQDYLLEDAPSIYYALFREMAHLAAWDHQGRYDSVLGPMTRYSEEDFLNTQVRVRKPQKQKKLDVFKGGCKSMIEKGVDFALNVGSQIFTPAGRDKKKLEKLMKEITEIAPHFDDIRLYVANSSDWVAAMHMNLQADNAYFWHDENGDLDVGVFDWCGFSRTAFVGNFMGCLSGADADLLDAHEEGLMRMFCDEYERYGGPRIDPAELLLKYHLQWPSFTMDACQWVERDIYVQCPKEEWSTIKTIYDDKFVDRWNVRCRGTTLVNAFEFYSRRDFKKIFDDWISGPGKAYRLHLLDAGLATQCGAGGRSVAMDLPEKEYQEKLLKVTLRVQRHWRVVTARKVFADQAAASYTGSTANKQSFLLHWQAKYLIANNLPTNDAHWDSDDPSWVGKASMSKRHRFLIRRNLHWRWFNALVFGMLDDQERVFPAGKCCPDTVSEIKMMKEAALTWVEGARESEGWSHNIGLFFHVYGHNSVNSLHLHVVDLDFTGPSFESQKFKNLPIDAVLQVLEQEAAATPEGCERSLLSSLPAIEDTIDLKQETVKATPILNTADLYRKARLKFLELGGVRALRDQLTRQGFLKAHSPKLTTNNKPFNVFARLAYQDTVGRCLYTSDTSLNKIANSRRASQRGDLSP
;
A
#
# COMPACT_ATOMS: atom_id res chain seq x y z
N MET A 1 10.62 -30.29 -3.81
CA MET A 1 10.47 -30.44 -2.34
C MET A 1 8.99 -30.59 -2.03
N ALA A 2 8.60 -31.55 -1.18
CA ALA A 2 7.21 -31.71 -0.75
C ALA A 2 6.70 -30.44 -0.06
N CYS A 3 5.45 -30.06 -0.30
CA CYS A 3 4.80 -28.88 0.27
C CYS A 3 4.71 -29.08 1.80
N LEU A 4 5.68 -28.54 2.56
CA LEU A 4 5.76 -28.71 4.01
C LEU A 4 4.74 -27.84 4.77
N PHE A 5 4.02 -26.96 4.07
CA PHE A 5 3.22 -25.90 4.67
C PHE A 5 1.75 -26.02 4.26
N GLU A 6 0.87 -25.72 5.21
CA GLU A 6 -0.57 -25.77 5.04
C GLU A 6 -1.10 -24.44 4.49
N GLY A 7 -2.18 -24.51 3.72
CA GLY A 7 -2.89 -23.34 3.22
C GLY A 7 -3.61 -22.60 4.34
N HIS A 8 -3.68 -21.27 4.22
CA HIS A 8 -4.27 -20.41 5.23
C HIS A 8 -5.79 -20.55 5.31
N PHE A 9 -6.46 -20.89 4.21
CA PHE A 9 -7.92 -21.02 4.20
C PHE A 9 -8.37 -22.43 4.56
N SER A 10 -7.75 -23.45 3.96
CA SER A 10 -8.16 -24.83 4.17
C SER A 10 -7.36 -25.55 5.25
N GLY A 11 -6.17 -25.09 5.66
CA GLY A 11 -5.29 -25.87 6.55
C GLY A 11 -4.86 -27.22 5.94
N LEU A 12 -4.97 -27.40 4.62
CA LEU A 12 -4.47 -28.57 3.91
C LEU A 12 -3.13 -28.24 3.28
N LYS A 13 -2.28 -29.26 3.11
CA LYS A 13 -1.22 -29.19 2.11
C LYS A 13 -1.86 -29.16 0.72
N PHE A 14 -1.35 -28.32 -0.15
CA PHE A 14 -1.92 -28.11 -1.49
C PHE A 14 -0.81 -28.07 -2.55
N PRO A 15 -1.14 -28.39 -3.82
CA PRO A 15 -0.16 -28.52 -4.89
C PRO A 15 0.45 -27.17 -5.28
N HIS A 16 1.73 -27.19 -5.70
CA HIS A 16 2.44 -25.98 -6.19
C HIS A 16 2.79 -26.02 -7.69
N ASN A 17 2.56 -27.15 -8.37
CA ASN A 17 2.85 -27.30 -9.79
C ASN A 17 1.95 -28.40 -10.43
N ALA A 18 2.02 -28.55 -11.75
CA ALA A 18 1.24 -29.55 -12.49
C ALA A 18 1.54 -31.01 -12.07
N GLU A 19 2.79 -31.34 -11.75
CA GLU A 19 3.16 -32.68 -11.27
C GLU A 19 2.46 -32.99 -9.94
N GLN A 20 2.36 -32.01 -9.04
CA GLN A 20 1.64 -32.15 -7.78
C GLN A 20 0.12 -32.18 -7.96
N LEU A 21 -0.43 -31.35 -8.85
CA LEU A 21 -1.84 -31.45 -9.23
C LEU A 21 -2.21 -32.87 -9.68
N LYS A 22 -1.28 -33.59 -10.33
CA LYS A 22 -1.48 -34.99 -10.71
C LYS A 22 -1.24 -35.98 -9.57
N SER A 23 -0.12 -35.86 -8.86
CA SER A 23 0.36 -36.86 -7.89
C SER A 23 -0.36 -36.84 -6.53
N PHE A 24 -1.02 -35.74 -6.17
CA PHE A 24 -1.84 -35.68 -4.95
C PHE A 24 -3.05 -36.62 -5.02
N GLY A 25 -3.51 -36.93 -6.23
CA GLY A 25 -4.48 -37.99 -6.49
C GLY A 25 -5.92 -37.69 -6.04
N PRO A 26 -6.86 -38.61 -6.32
CA PRO A 26 -8.30 -38.39 -6.14
C PRO A 26 -8.73 -38.12 -4.70
N SER A 27 -8.03 -38.72 -3.72
CA SER A 27 -8.32 -38.55 -2.30
C SER A 27 -8.10 -37.11 -1.84
N TRP A 28 -7.05 -36.45 -2.34
CA TRP A 28 -6.82 -35.04 -2.02
C TRP A 28 -7.90 -34.13 -2.61
N TYR A 29 -8.26 -34.29 -3.89
CA TYR A 29 -9.33 -33.48 -4.49
C TYR A 29 -10.66 -33.65 -3.76
N THR A 30 -10.99 -34.88 -3.36
CA THR A 30 -12.17 -35.16 -2.53
C THR A 30 -12.11 -34.38 -1.22
N GLN A 31 -10.99 -34.47 -0.50
CA GLN A 31 -10.81 -33.76 0.77
C GLN A 31 -10.86 -32.24 0.58
N ALA A 32 -10.15 -31.72 -0.42
CA ALA A 32 -10.07 -30.29 -0.72
C ALA A 32 -11.46 -29.73 -1.06
N PHE A 33 -12.19 -30.36 -1.97
CA PHE A 33 -13.51 -29.88 -2.41
C PHE A 33 -14.58 -30.04 -1.33
N HIS A 34 -14.54 -31.10 -0.51
CA HIS A 34 -15.41 -31.20 0.67
C HIS A 34 -15.11 -30.10 1.69
N LYS A 35 -13.84 -29.86 1.98
CA LYS A 35 -13.44 -28.83 2.95
C LYS A 35 -13.80 -27.42 2.48
N PHE A 36 -13.77 -27.20 1.17
CA PHE A 36 -14.18 -25.95 0.55
C PHE A 36 -15.70 -25.83 0.33
N GLY A 37 -16.45 -26.92 0.47
CA GLY A 37 -17.90 -26.96 0.28
C GLY A 37 -18.36 -27.02 -1.18
N THR A 38 -17.48 -27.38 -2.12
CA THR A 38 -17.76 -27.39 -3.58
C THR A 38 -18.11 -28.77 -4.12
N LEU A 39 -17.94 -29.82 -3.30
CA LEU A 39 -18.34 -31.19 -3.59
C LEU A 39 -19.39 -31.65 -2.56
N PRO A 40 -20.52 -32.26 -2.97
CA PRO A 40 -21.51 -32.82 -2.05
C PRO A 40 -20.90 -33.92 -1.17
N SER A 41 -21.29 -33.95 0.11
CA SER A 41 -20.71 -34.86 1.12
C SER A 41 -20.87 -36.35 0.82
N ASP A 42 -21.80 -36.71 -0.06
CA ASP A 42 -22.09 -38.08 -0.48
C ASP A 42 -21.44 -38.45 -1.82
N ASN A 43 -20.57 -37.59 -2.36
CA ASN A 43 -19.82 -37.81 -3.59
C ASN A 43 -18.30 -37.83 -3.31
N SER A 44 -17.51 -38.20 -4.31
CA SER A 44 -16.05 -38.21 -4.22
C SER A 44 -15.41 -38.11 -5.61
N VAL A 45 -14.17 -37.64 -5.66
CA VAL A 45 -13.33 -37.78 -6.86
C VAL A 45 -12.72 -39.18 -6.83
N VAL A 46 -12.98 -39.98 -7.86
CA VAL A 46 -12.48 -41.35 -7.97
C VAL A 46 -11.24 -41.46 -8.85
N LYS A 47 -11.03 -40.49 -9.75
CA LYS A 47 -9.89 -40.50 -10.67
C LYS A 47 -9.48 -39.07 -11.07
N VAL A 48 -8.16 -38.83 -11.07
CA VAL A 48 -7.54 -37.73 -11.81
C VAL A 48 -7.20 -38.28 -13.20
N VAL A 49 -8.03 -37.95 -14.19
CA VAL A 49 -7.94 -38.49 -15.54
C VAL A 49 -6.76 -37.88 -16.28
N HIS A 50 -6.62 -36.55 -16.17
CA HIS A 50 -5.61 -35.80 -16.90
C HIS A 50 -5.18 -34.55 -16.14
N VAL A 51 -3.91 -34.17 -16.29
CA VAL A 51 -3.39 -32.86 -15.89
C VAL A 51 -2.40 -32.42 -16.97
N GLU A 52 -2.61 -31.24 -17.53
CA GLU A 52 -1.81 -30.67 -18.62
C GLU A 52 -1.41 -29.25 -18.28
N GLN A 53 -0.11 -28.98 -18.14
CA GLN A 53 0.38 -27.61 -18.01
C GLN A 53 0.25 -26.88 -19.34
N LEU A 54 -0.35 -25.69 -19.32
CA LEU A 54 -0.48 -24.84 -20.49
C LEU A 54 0.88 -24.24 -20.90
N PRO A 55 1.10 -24.03 -22.21
CA PRO A 55 2.34 -23.43 -22.68
C PRO A 55 2.51 -22.03 -22.11
N HIS A 56 3.75 -21.67 -21.74
CA HIS A 56 4.10 -20.33 -21.24
C HIS A 56 4.84 -19.48 -22.28
N SER A 57 5.05 -20.02 -23.48
CA SER A 57 5.69 -19.40 -24.63
C SER A 57 4.97 -19.81 -25.91
N GLY A 58 5.19 -19.08 -26.99
CA GLY A 58 4.52 -19.31 -28.27
C GLY A 58 3.23 -18.51 -28.43
N PHE A 59 2.59 -18.71 -29.57
CA PHE A 59 1.34 -18.04 -29.94
C PHE A 59 0.25 -18.22 -28.88
N ASP A 60 0.04 -19.45 -28.41
CA ASP A 60 -0.98 -19.84 -27.44
C ASP A 60 -0.49 -19.77 -25.98
N ALA A 61 0.59 -19.03 -25.71
CA ALA A 61 1.13 -18.87 -24.37
C ALA A 61 0.03 -18.39 -23.41
N ALA A 62 -0.15 -19.08 -22.29
CA ALA A 62 -1.10 -18.75 -21.24
C ALA A 62 -0.44 -18.01 -20.06
N GLY A 63 0.86 -17.70 -20.13
CA GLY A 63 1.64 -17.18 -18.99
C GLY A 63 1.53 -15.68 -18.77
N GLY A 64 1.46 -15.27 -17.51
CA GLY A 64 1.52 -13.86 -17.07
C GLY A 64 1.76 -13.80 -15.57
N ALA A 65 0.68 -13.95 -14.79
CA ALA A 65 0.74 -13.91 -13.32
C ALA A 65 1.00 -15.26 -12.62
N GLY A 66 1.19 -16.34 -13.38
CA GLY A 66 1.44 -17.67 -12.84
C GLY A 66 1.43 -18.72 -13.95
N HIS A 67 1.77 -19.94 -13.56
CA HIS A 67 1.55 -21.12 -14.38
C HIS A 67 0.07 -21.51 -14.37
N LYS A 68 -0.34 -22.22 -15.42
CA LYS A 68 -1.72 -22.65 -15.61
C LYS A 68 -1.76 -24.09 -16.07
N ALA A 69 -2.79 -24.83 -15.67
CA ALA A 69 -3.00 -26.20 -16.11
C ALA A 69 -4.48 -26.52 -16.34
N PHE A 70 -4.76 -27.41 -17.28
CA PHE A 70 -6.04 -28.10 -17.35
C PHE A 70 -6.01 -29.36 -16.48
N ILE A 71 -7.14 -29.67 -15.86
CA ILE A 71 -7.36 -30.84 -15.04
C ILE A 71 -8.63 -31.53 -15.52
N GLU A 72 -8.62 -32.85 -15.62
CA GLU A 72 -9.82 -33.65 -15.87
C GLU A 72 -10.01 -34.65 -14.73
N LEU A 73 -11.19 -34.63 -14.12
CA LEU A 73 -11.57 -35.46 -12.97
C LEU A 73 -12.77 -36.34 -13.32
N GLN A 74 -12.84 -37.49 -12.64
CA GLN A 74 -14.02 -38.35 -12.62
C GLN A 74 -14.58 -38.41 -11.20
N TYR A 75 -15.87 -38.15 -11.06
CA TYR A 75 -16.61 -38.27 -9.79
C TYR A 75 -17.25 -39.66 -9.64
N ALA A 76 -17.47 -40.11 -8.41
CA ALA A 76 -18.15 -41.38 -8.12
C ALA A 76 -19.60 -41.36 -8.60
N LYS A 77 -20.29 -40.23 -8.39
CA LYS A 77 -21.64 -39.98 -8.85
C LYS A 77 -21.62 -38.83 -9.87
N PRO A 78 -22.16 -39.01 -11.08
CA PRO A 78 -22.39 -37.89 -11.99
C PRO A 78 -23.29 -36.85 -11.34
N ASP A 79 -22.93 -35.58 -11.46
CA ASP A 79 -23.72 -34.45 -10.98
C ASP A 79 -23.67 -33.34 -12.05
N PRO A 80 -24.81 -32.88 -12.58
CA PRO A 80 -24.83 -31.83 -13.59
C PRO A 80 -24.26 -30.49 -13.12
N ASN A 81 -24.13 -30.27 -11.80
CA ASN A 81 -23.53 -29.07 -11.23
C ASN A 81 -22.03 -29.21 -10.98
N LEU A 82 -21.43 -30.38 -11.27
CA LEU A 82 -20.00 -30.63 -11.15
C LEU A 82 -19.32 -30.74 -12.51
N HIS A 83 -18.40 -29.81 -12.76
CA HIS A 83 -17.52 -29.79 -13.90
C HIS A 83 -16.44 -30.85 -13.73
N THR A 84 -16.28 -31.69 -14.75
CA THR A 84 -15.20 -32.69 -14.82
C THR A 84 -13.92 -32.09 -15.40
N LYS A 85 -14.04 -31.03 -16.21
CA LYS A 85 -12.91 -30.30 -16.79
C LYS A 85 -12.71 -28.99 -16.03
N LEU A 86 -11.54 -28.85 -15.41
CA LEU A 86 -11.18 -27.74 -14.55
C LEU A 86 -9.93 -27.03 -15.08
N PHE A 87 -9.74 -25.81 -14.60
CA PHE A 87 -8.57 -24.98 -14.85
C PHE A 87 -7.91 -24.65 -13.51
N ALA A 88 -6.60 -24.74 -13.46
CA ALA A 88 -5.81 -24.33 -12.30
C ALA A 88 -4.83 -23.21 -12.64
N LYS A 89 -4.69 -22.26 -11.73
CA LYS A 89 -3.64 -21.24 -11.71
C LYS A 89 -2.81 -21.40 -10.44
N TYR A 90 -1.50 -21.37 -10.57
CA TYR A 90 -0.53 -21.61 -9.49
C TYR A 90 0.75 -20.81 -9.76
N PRO A 91 1.62 -20.58 -8.77
CA PRO A 91 2.69 -19.61 -8.90
C PRO A 91 3.75 -20.01 -9.93
N TRP A 92 4.47 -19.01 -10.45
CA TRP A 92 5.79 -19.24 -11.06
C TRP A 92 6.73 -19.86 -10.03
N ASP A 93 7.60 -20.78 -10.46
CA ASP A 93 8.72 -21.22 -9.64
C ASP A 93 9.78 -20.11 -9.64
N PHE A 94 10.15 -19.66 -8.43
CA PHE A 94 11.15 -18.61 -8.26
C PHE A 94 12.50 -18.98 -8.89
N PHE A 95 12.82 -20.27 -8.96
CA PHE A 95 14.12 -20.77 -9.41
C PHE A 95 14.13 -21.23 -10.87
N GLU A 96 13.00 -21.21 -11.58
CA GLU A 96 12.95 -21.77 -12.95
C GLU A 96 13.58 -20.87 -14.01
N SER A 97 13.50 -19.54 -13.85
CA SER A 97 14.06 -18.57 -14.78
C SER A 97 14.11 -17.16 -14.18
N GLU A 98 14.91 -16.26 -14.76
CA GLU A 98 14.93 -14.85 -14.32
C GLU A 98 13.57 -14.17 -14.56
N THR A 99 12.83 -14.58 -15.60
CA THR A 99 11.46 -14.13 -15.86
C THR A 99 10.50 -14.62 -14.76
N GLY A 100 10.53 -15.91 -14.42
CA GLY A 100 9.71 -16.50 -13.35
C GLY A 100 9.99 -15.84 -12.01
N LYS A 101 11.27 -15.67 -11.67
CA LYS A 101 11.73 -14.91 -10.49
C LYS A 101 11.20 -13.48 -10.45
N ARG A 102 11.28 -12.75 -11.57
CA ARG A 102 10.78 -11.36 -11.67
C ARG A 102 9.27 -11.31 -11.44
N TYR A 103 8.50 -12.16 -12.10
CA TYR A 103 7.05 -12.21 -11.92
C TYR A 103 6.66 -12.64 -10.50
N ARG A 104 7.32 -13.66 -9.96
CA ARG A 104 7.09 -14.11 -8.59
C ARG A 104 7.30 -12.99 -7.56
N MET A 105 8.41 -12.25 -7.70
CA MET A 105 8.65 -11.06 -6.90
C MET A 105 7.57 -10.00 -7.09
N GLN A 106 7.23 -9.67 -8.35
CA GLN A 106 6.24 -8.65 -8.69
C GLN A 106 4.87 -8.91 -8.05
N ILE A 107 4.37 -10.13 -8.16
CA ILE A 107 2.99 -10.48 -7.83
C ILE A 107 2.81 -10.70 -6.34
N SER A 108 3.70 -11.49 -5.72
CA SER A 108 3.50 -11.92 -4.33
C SER A 108 4.18 -11.03 -3.31
N THR A 109 5.31 -10.39 -3.64
CA THR A 109 6.07 -9.62 -2.64
C THR A 109 5.78 -8.12 -2.66
N TYR A 110 5.42 -7.56 -3.82
CA TYR A 110 5.21 -6.11 -3.93
C TYR A 110 3.73 -5.69 -3.82
N GLN A 111 2.79 -6.56 -4.18
CA GLN A 111 1.37 -6.19 -4.26
C GLN A 111 0.39 -7.23 -3.66
N ASP A 112 0.87 -8.40 -3.21
CA ASP A 112 0.03 -9.52 -2.72
C ASP A 112 -1.18 -9.80 -3.64
N MET A 113 -0.95 -9.73 -4.96
CA MET A 113 -2.05 -9.82 -5.92
C MET A 113 -2.68 -11.21 -5.99
N ASP A 114 -1.90 -12.25 -5.67
CA ASP A 114 -2.39 -13.63 -5.55
C ASP A 114 -3.55 -13.67 -4.53
N SER A 115 -3.40 -13.03 -3.37
CA SER A 115 -4.45 -12.98 -2.35
C SER A 115 -5.73 -12.31 -2.85
N LEU A 116 -5.60 -11.20 -3.59
CA LEU A 116 -6.76 -10.46 -4.10
C LEU A 116 -7.57 -11.30 -5.10
N GLU A 117 -6.88 -12.01 -6.00
CA GLU A 117 -7.55 -12.89 -6.96
C GLU A 117 -8.30 -14.03 -6.23
N LEU A 118 -7.66 -14.69 -5.27
CA LEU A 118 -8.30 -15.75 -4.51
C LEU A 118 -9.50 -15.24 -3.72
N LEU A 119 -9.35 -14.15 -2.96
CA LEU A 119 -10.42 -13.58 -2.13
C LEU A 119 -11.61 -13.12 -2.98
N THR A 120 -11.35 -12.60 -4.18
CA THR A 120 -12.41 -12.20 -5.12
C THR A 120 -13.20 -13.42 -5.59
N ASN A 121 -12.52 -14.50 -6.01
CA ASN A 121 -13.23 -15.73 -6.39
C ASN A 121 -14.01 -16.33 -5.21
N ILE A 122 -13.44 -16.30 -4.00
CA ILE A 122 -14.09 -16.84 -2.79
C ILE A 122 -15.32 -16.04 -2.37
N SER A 123 -15.22 -14.71 -2.42
CA SER A 123 -16.17 -13.83 -1.73
C SER A 123 -17.16 -13.15 -2.68
N CYS A 124 -16.81 -13.01 -3.96
CA CYS A 124 -17.55 -12.16 -4.89
C CYS A 124 -18.27 -12.92 -6.01
N GLU A 125 -18.12 -14.25 -6.15
CA GLU A 125 -18.76 -15.03 -7.24
C GLU A 125 -20.26 -14.73 -7.38
N HIS A 126 -20.97 -14.65 -6.25
CA HIS A 126 -22.41 -14.37 -6.19
C HIS A 126 -22.78 -12.88 -6.26
N LEU A 127 -21.79 -11.98 -6.30
CA LEU A 127 -21.98 -10.52 -6.23
C LEU A 127 -21.81 -9.83 -7.58
N PHE A 128 -21.33 -10.52 -8.62
CA PHE A 128 -21.06 -9.90 -9.92
C PHE A 128 -22.30 -9.84 -10.83
N PRO A 129 -22.41 -8.81 -11.68
CA PRO A 129 -23.51 -8.68 -12.64
C PRO A 129 -23.41 -9.63 -13.83
N PHE A 130 -22.27 -10.29 -13.98
CA PHE A 130 -21.94 -11.24 -15.03
C PHE A 130 -21.41 -12.55 -14.43
N ARG A 131 -21.28 -13.57 -15.27
CA ARG A 131 -20.73 -14.87 -14.87
C ARG A 131 -19.23 -14.79 -14.68
N ILE A 132 -18.73 -15.51 -13.68
CA ILE A 132 -17.31 -15.85 -13.54
C ILE A 132 -17.17 -17.38 -13.47
N PRO A 133 -15.98 -17.94 -13.72
CA PRO A 133 -15.76 -19.38 -13.57
C PRO A 133 -16.11 -19.88 -12.16
N LYS A 134 -16.95 -20.92 -12.06
CA LYS A 134 -17.28 -21.55 -10.79
C LYS A 134 -16.03 -21.99 -10.03
N LEU A 135 -15.91 -21.58 -8.77
CA LEU A 135 -14.80 -21.94 -7.89
C LEU A 135 -14.94 -23.37 -7.36
N TYR A 136 -13.85 -24.15 -7.40
CA TYR A 136 -13.76 -25.49 -6.80
C TYR A 136 -12.85 -25.52 -5.58
N PHE A 137 -11.71 -24.85 -5.64
CA PHE A 137 -10.77 -24.77 -4.52
C PHE A 137 -9.84 -23.59 -4.68
N ALA A 138 -9.55 -22.88 -3.60
CA ALA A 138 -8.54 -21.83 -3.57
C ALA A 138 -7.79 -21.85 -2.23
N ASP A 139 -6.46 -21.73 -2.27
CA ASP A 139 -5.68 -21.57 -1.06
C ASP A 139 -4.35 -20.85 -1.30
N ILE A 140 -3.80 -20.29 -0.23
CA ILE A 140 -2.52 -19.57 -0.22
C ILE A 140 -1.77 -19.82 1.08
N ASN A 141 -0.45 -19.87 1.00
CA ASN A 141 0.44 -19.81 2.15
C ASN A 141 1.40 -18.64 1.95
N ARG A 142 1.27 -17.58 2.78
CA ARG A 142 2.05 -16.34 2.59
C ARG A 142 3.52 -16.50 3.00
N ASP A 143 3.82 -17.42 3.91
CA ASP A 143 5.21 -17.68 4.34
C ASP A 143 6.06 -18.25 3.20
N THR A 144 5.45 -19.09 2.37
CA THR A 144 6.08 -19.66 1.18
C THR A 144 5.75 -18.91 -0.09
N THR A 145 4.83 -17.95 0.00
CA THR A 145 4.10 -17.29 -1.09
C THR A 145 3.18 -18.23 -1.89
N ASN A 146 3.29 -19.57 -1.79
CA ASN A 146 2.59 -20.53 -2.66
C ASN A 146 1.07 -20.32 -2.69
N TYR A 147 0.42 -20.55 -3.83
CA TYR A 147 -1.04 -20.49 -3.96
C TYR A 147 -1.57 -21.49 -4.99
N VAL A 148 -2.86 -21.78 -4.92
CA VAL A 148 -3.58 -22.50 -5.98
C VAL A 148 -4.99 -21.94 -6.10
N LEU A 149 -5.44 -21.76 -7.34
CA LEU A 149 -6.82 -21.46 -7.71
C LEU A 149 -7.28 -22.56 -8.67
N ILE A 150 -8.36 -23.27 -8.34
CA ILE A 150 -8.98 -24.29 -9.18
C ILE A 150 -10.42 -23.87 -9.44
N VAL A 151 -10.75 -23.62 -10.70
CA VAL A 151 -12.07 -23.19 -11.18
C VAL A 151 -12.52 -24.08 -12.34
N GLU A 152 -13.76 -23.92 -12.79
CA GLU A 152 -14.21 -24.58 -14.02
C GLU A 152 -13.35 -24.19 -15.23
N ARG A 153 -13.21 -25.12 -16.18
CA ARG A 153 -12.61 -24.80 -17.48
C ARG A 153 -13.71 -24.27 -18.41
N ILE A 154 -13.52 -23.05 -18.91
CA ILE A 154 -14.39 -22.48 -19.94
C ILE A 154 -14.25 -23.26 -21.27
N PRO A 155 -15.36 -23.73 -21.87
CA PRO A 155 -15.33 -24.53 -23.10
C PRO A 155 -15.30 -23.63 -24.34
N PHE A 156 -14.21 -22.89 -24.54
CA PHE A 156 -14.04 -22.00 -25.70
C PHE A 156 -14.27 -22.74 -27.03
N GLY A 157 -15.04 -22.12 -27.93
CA GLY A 157 -15.29 -22.62 -29.27
C GLY A 157 -14.06 -22.56 -30.17
N ARG A 158 -14.15 -23.20 -31.33
CA ARG A 158 -13.08 -23.17 -32.34
C ARG A 158 -12.98 -21.80 -33.00
N ARG A 159 -11.75 -21.30 -33.22
CA ARG A 159 -11.45 -20.15 -34.09
C ARG A 159 -11.46 -20.56 -35.56
N GLY A 160 -11.92 -19.67 -36.44
CA GLY A 160 -11.78 -19.83 -37.88
C GLY A 160 -10.31 -19.79 -38.32
N LYS A 161 -10.03 -20.30 -39.53
CA LYS A 161 -8.72 -20.22 -40.17
C LYS A 161 -8.17 -18.79 -40.22
N VAL A 162 -6.95 -18.60 -39.70
CA VAL A 162 -6.21 -17.34 -39.76
C VAL A 162 -5.34 -17.30 -41.01
N VAL A 163 -5.43 -16.22 -41.78
CA VAL A 163 -4.56 -15.93 -42.93
C VAL A 163 -4.11 -14.47 -42.82
N ASN A 164 -2.79 -14.24 -42.84
CA ASN A 164 -2.18 -12.91 -42.75
C ASN A 164 -2.72 -12.05 -41.58
N GLY A 165 -2.85 -12.66 -40.40
CA GLY A 165 -3.34 -11.97 -39.21
C GLY A 165 -4.83 -11.63 -39.25
N LYS A 166 -5.64 -12.32 -40.06
CA LYS A 166 -7.11 -12.17 -40.06
C LYS A 166 -7.81 -13.52 -40.05
N VAL A 167 -8.92 -13.62 -39.33
CA VAL A 167 -9.82 -14.76 -39.42
C VAL A 167 -10.56 -14.69 -40.75
N THR A 168 -10.39 -15.71 -41.60
CA THR A 168 -10.94 -15.78 -42.96
C THR A 168 -12.06 -16.80 -43.11
N GLU A 169 -12.14 -17.76 -42.21
CA GLU A 169 -13.21 -18.76 -42.16
C GLU A 169 -14.25 -18.28 -41.15
N LYS A 170 -15.48 -18.04 -41.61
CA LYS A 170 -16.62 -17.79 -40.71
C LYS A 170 -17.12 -19.11 -40.16
N ILE A 171 -17.27 -19.19 -38.85
CA ILE A 171 -17.85 -20.36 -38.17
C ILE A 171 -19.27 -19.99 -37.73
N GLU A 172 -20.25 -20.79 -38.14
CA GLU A 172 -21.62 -20.67 -37.65
C GLU A 172 -21.70 -21.21 -36.22
N ARG A 173 -22.28 -20.41 -35.30
CA ARG A 173 -22.35 -20.71 -33.87
C ARG A 173 -23.80 -20.81 -33.43
N LYS A 174 -24.08 -21.75 -32.54
CA LYS A 174 -25.39 -21.84 -31.89
C LYS A 174 -25.50 -20.79 -30.77
N PRO A 175 -26.72 -20.36 -30.39
CA PRO A 175 -26.92 -19.60 -29.17
C PRO A 175 -26.24 -20.27 -27.98
N PHE A 176 -25.63 -19.46 -27.10
CA PHE A 176 -24.86 -19.84 -25.92
C PHE A 176 -23.56 -20.61 -26.17
N GLU A 177 -23.15 -20.82 -27.43
CA GLU A 177 -21.83 -21.35 -27.72
C GLU A 177 -20.75 -20.30 -27.43
N ILE A 178 -19.79 -20.65 -26.58
CA ILE A 178 -18.71 -19.75 -26.20
C ILE A 178 -17.82 -19.45 -27.42
N LEU A 179 -17.58 -18.17 -27.67
CA LEU A 179 -16.67 -17.69 -28.72
C LEU A 179 -15.23 -18.20 -28.49
N PRO A 180 -14.34 -18.14 -29.49
CA PRO A 180 -12.97 -18.61 -29.32
C PRO A 180 -12.21 -17.77 -28.31
N VAL A 181 -11.22 -18.38 -27.66
CA VAL A 181 -10.32 -17.65 -26.76
C VAL A 181 -9.60 -16.53 -27.52
N CYS A 182 -9.56 -15.34 -26.90
CA CYS A 182 -8.68 -14.25 -27.33
C CYS A 182 -7.38 -14.35 -26.55
N GLY A 183 -6.24 -14.47 -27.25
CA GLY A 183 -4.94 -14.39 -26.60
C GLY A 183 -4.56 -12.94 -26.26
N LYS A 184 -3.61 -12.77 -25.35
CA LYS A 184 -3.11 -11.45 -24.95
C LYS A 184 -2.55 -10.66 -26.14
N TYR A 185 -3.13 -9.49 -26.42
CA TYR A 185 -2.80 -8.65 -27.58
C TYR A 185 -2.90 -9.38 -28.92
N GLN A 186 -3.90 -10.26 -29.04
CA GLN A 186 -4.27 -10.93 -30.30
C GLN A 186 -5.66 -10.48 -30.78
N ASP A 187 -6.08 -9.28 -30.37
CA ASP A 187 -7.39 -8.70 -30.62
C ASP A 187 -7.72 -8.57 -32.12
N TYR A 188 -6.70 -8.50 -32.98
CA TYR A 188 -6.84 -8.57 -34.44
C TYR A 188 -7.45 -9.89 -34.95
N LEU A 189 -7.58 -10.90 -34.08
CA LEU A 189 -8.24 -12.19 -34.34
C LEU A 189 -9.69 -12.23 -33.90
N LEU A 190 -10.20 -11.17 -33.27
CA LEU A 190 -11.61 -11.06 -32.91
C LEU A 190 -12.45 -10.88 -34.18
N GLU A 191 -13.51 -11.67 -34.30
CA GLU A 191 -14.42 -11.61 -35.47
C GLU A 191 -15.21 -10.29 -35.51
N ASP A 192 -15.58 -9.77 -34.33
CA ASP A 192 -16.26 -8.49 -34.13
C ASP A 192 -15.69 -7.78 -32.89
N ALA A 193 -14.50 -7.19 -33.06
CA ALA A 193 -13.81 -6.48 -31.98
C ALA A 193 -14.66 -5.33 -31.39
N PRO A 194 -15.32 -4.45 -32.18
CA PRO A 194 -16.15 -3.39 -31.62
C PRO A 194 -17.21 -3.91 -30.64
N SER A 195 -18.04 -4.89 -31.03
CA SER A 195 -19.09 -5.41 -30.15
C SER A 195 -18.54 -6.00 -28.85
N ILE A 196 -17.38 -6.66 -28.91
CA ILE A 196 -16.68 -7.16 -27.72
C ILE A 196 -16.29 -6.02 -26.78
N TYR A 197 -15.69 -4.94 -27.30
CA TYR A 197 -15.31 -3.79 -26.47
C TYR A 197 -16.52 -3.09 -25.84
N TYR A 198 -17.63 -2.97 -26.57
CA TYR A 198 -18.88 -2.43 -26.02
C TYR A 198 -19.46 -3.33 -24.90
N ALA A 199 -19.43 -4.65 -25.07
CA ALA A 199 -19.88 -5.59 -24.04
C ALA A 199 -19.00 -5.49 -22.76
N LEU A 200 -17.68 -5.37 -22.92
CA LEU A 200 -16.76 -5.17 -21.79
C LEU A 200 -17.03 -3.84 -21.07
N PHE A 201 -17.23 -2.74 -21.80
CA PHE A 201 -17.51 -1.43 -21.19
C PHE A 201 -18.87 -1.37 -20.49
N ARG A 202 -19.89 -2.04 -21.05
CA ARG A 202 -21.19 -2.23 -20.40
C ARG A 202 -21.04 -2.92 -19.04
N GLU A 203 -20.35 -4.06 -19.00
CA GLU A 203 -20.19 -4.79 -17.74
C GLU A 203 -19.27 -4.11 -16.73
N MET A 204 -18.25 -3.37 -17.18
CA MET A 204 -17.48 -2.51 -16.27
C MET A 204 -18.35 -1.41 -15.66
N ALA A 205 -19.30 -0.85 -16.42
CA ALA A 205 -20.23 0.14 -15.91
C ALA A 205 -21.19 -0.46 -14.88
N HIS A 206 -21.72 -1.67 -15.14
CA HIS A 206 -22.53 -2.40 -14.17
C HIS A 206 -21.76 -2.69 -12.88
N LEU A 207 -20.51 -3.16 -13.00
CA LEU A 207 -19.61 -3.42 -11.87
C LEU A 207 -19.41 -2.14 -11.04
N ALA A 208 -19.10 -1.02 -11.70
CA ALA A 208 -18.92 0.26 -11.02
C ALA A 208 -20.21 0.73 -10.33
N ALA A 209 -21.35 0.64 -11.01
CA ALA A 209 -22.64 1.06 -10.48
C ALA A 209 -23.05 0.26 -9.25
N TRP A 210 -22.82 -1.06 -9.26
CA TRP A 210 -23.10 -1.95 -8.14
C TRP A 210 -22.23 -1.68 -6.92
N ASP A 211 -20.99 -1.23 -7.12
CA ASP A 211 -20.15 -0.77 -6.01
C ASP A 211 -20.73 0.48 -5.33
N HIS A 212 -21.30 1.40 -6.12
CA HIS A 212 -21.97 2.58 -5.58
C HIS A 212 -23.24 2.26 -4.77
N GLN A 213 -23.81 1.07 -4.94
CA GLN A 213 -24.90 0.56 -4.12
C GLN A 213 -24.42 -0.20 -2.87
N GLY A 214 -23.11 -0.31 -2.65
CA GLY A 214 -22.52 -1.01 -1.51
C GLY A 214 -22.47 -2.53 -1.66
N ARG A 215 -22.66 -3.08 -2.87
CA ARG A 215 -22.69 -4.54 -3.07
C ARG A 215 -21.37 -5.23 -2.71
N TYR A 216 -20.26 -4.51 -2.84
CA TYR A 216 -18.92 -5.03 -2.52
C TYR A 216 -18.43 -4.59 -1.13
N ASP A 217 -19.27 -3.95 -0.31
CA ASP A 217 -18.84 -3.38 0.98
C ASP A 217 -18.37 -4.45 1.98
N SER A 218 -18.91 -5.67 1.89
CA SER A 218 -18.47 -6.80 2.70
C SER A 218 -17.03 -7.23 2.44
N VAL A 219 -16.48 -6.88 1.26
CA VAL A 219 -15.14 -7.27 0.81
C VAL A 219 -14.20 -6.07 0.78
N LEU A 220 -14.67 -4.92 0.28
CA LEU A 220 -13.88 -3.71 0.06
C LEU A 220 -14.07 -2.64 1.16
N GLY A 221 -14.93 -2.90 2.16
CA GLY A 221 -15.40 -1.91 3.13
C GLY A 221 -16.41 -0.94 2.52
N PRO A 222 -17.03 -0.03 3.28
CA PRO A 222 -17.91 0.98 2.70
C PRO A 222 -17.14 1.98 1.82
N MET A 223 -17.75 2.44 0.73
CA MET A 223 -17.17 3.47 -0.13
C MET A 223 -17.10 4.84 0.58
N THR A 224 -15.91 5.42 0.66
CA THR A 224 -15.73 6.80 1.13
C THR A 224 -16.28 7.79 0.10
N ARG A 225 -17.27 8.59 0.50
CA ARG A 225 -17.87 9.65 -0.32
C ARG A 225 -17.13 10.97 -0.14
N TYR A 226 -16.87 11.67 -1.24
CA TYR A 226 -16.27 13.01 -1.24
C TYR A 226 -16.60 13.77 -2.51
N SER A 227 -16.83 15.07 -2.37
CA SER A 227 -17.04 15.98 -3.50
C SER A 227 -15.71 16.43 -4.10
N GLU A 228 -15.76 17.05 -5.28
CA GLU A 228 -14.59 17.70 -5.87
C GLU A 228 -13.99 18.78 -4.97
N GLU A 229 -14.82 19.59 -4.32
CA GLU A 229 -14.32 20.65 -3.43
C GLU A 229 -13.62 20.06 -2.20
N ASP A 230 -14.13 18.96 -1.63
CA ASP A 230 -13.46 18.24 -0.54
C ASP A 230 -12.10 17.69 -0.99
N PHE A 231 -12.05 17.10 -2.18
CA PHE A 231 -10.82 16.56 -2.76
C PHE A 231 -9.79 17.66 -3.01
N LEU A 232 -10.21 18.79 -3.57
CA LEU A 232 -9.36 19.96 -3.77
C LEU A 232 -8.79 20.44 -2.44
N ASN A 233 -9.61 20.54 -1.39
CA ASN A 233 -9.17 21.02 -0.07
C ASN A 233 -8.24 20.05 0.65
N THR A 234 -8.44 18.74 0.49
CA THR A 234 -7.72 17.72 1.27
C THR A 234 -6.53 17.11 0.54
N GLN A 235 -6.53 17.08 -0.78
CA GLN A 235 -5.50 16.43 -1.60
C GLN A 235 -4.70 17.42 -2.46
N VAL A 236 -5.32 18.49 -2.97
CA VAL A 236 -4.69 19.39 -3.94
C VAL A 236 -4.10 20.64 -3.27
N ARG A 237 -4.90 21.43 -2.57
CA ARG A 237 -4.50 22.71 -1.95
C ARG A 237 -3.47 22.54 -0.83
N VAL A 238 -3.34 21.33 -0.28
CA VAL A 238 -2.30 20.97 0.71
C VAL A 238 -0.94 20.65 0.08
N ARG A 239 -0.86 20.51 -1.25
CA ARG A 239 0.40 20.14 -1.94
C ARG A 239 1.39 21.28 -1.84
N LYS A 240 2.64 20.93 -1.52
CA LYS A 240 3.75 21.88 -1.50
C LYS A 240 4.24 22.15 -2.92
N PRO A 241 4.56 23.41 -3.27
CA PRO A 241 5.24 23.76 -4.52
C PRO A 241 6.42 22.83 -4.82
N GLN A 242 6.53 22.37 -6.06
CA GLN A 242 7.68 21.59 -6.51
C GLN A 242 8.84 22.55 -6.85
N LYS A 243 10.06 22.18 -6.48
CA LYS A 243 11.26 22.93 -6.89
C LYS A 243 11.50 22.72 -8.38
N GLN A 244 11.90 23.78 -9.09
CA GLN A 244 12.19 23.74 -10.53
C GLN A 244 13.12 22.57 -10.91
N LYS A 245 14.21 22.37 -10.15
CA LYS A 245 15.15 21.26 -10.35
C LYS A 245 14.49 19.86 -10.39
N LYS A 246 13.44 19.64 -9.60
CA LYS A 246 12.73 18.34 -9.60
C LYS A 246 11.90 18.17 -10.87
N LEU A 247 11.30 19.26 -11.37
CA LEU A 247 10.57 19.25 -12.64
C LEU A 247 11.52 19.04 -13.82
N ASP A 248 12.69 19.67 -13.81
CA ASP A 248 13.71 19.48 -14.86
C ASP A 248 14.20 18.04 -14.91
N VAL A 249 14.45 17.42 -13.73
CA VAL A 249 14.79 15.99 -13.64
C VAL A 249 13.66 15.12 -14.18
N PHE A 250 12.41 15.44 -13.86
CA PHE A 250 11.26 14.70 -14.36
C PHE A 250 11.13 14.78 -15.88
N LYS A 251 11.24 15.99 -16.45
CA LYS A 251 11.28 16.22 -17.90
C LYS A 251 12.42 15.45 -18.57
N GLY A 252 13.63 15.51 -17.99
CA GLY A 252 14.79 14.79 -18.52
C GLY A 252 14.60 13.27 -18.52
N GLY A 253 14.05 12.71 -17.43
CA GLY A 253 13.71 11.29 -17.34
C GLY A 253 12.64 10.88 -18.34
N CYS A 254 11.56 11.66 -18.46
CA CYS A 254 10.49 11.48 -19.45
C CYS A 254 11.05 11.47 -20.87
N LYS A 255 11.85 12.48 -21.22
CA LYS A 255 12.47 12.60 -22.54
C LYS A 255 13.33 11.38 -22.86
N SER A 256 14.19 10.95 -21.92
CA SER A 256 15.04 9.77 -22.11
C SER A 256 14.26 8.48 -22.34
N MET A 257 13.10 8.31 -21.70
CA MET A 257 12.22 7.15 -21.94
C MET A 257 11.61 7.19 -23.34
N ILE A 258 11.12 8.35 -23.78
CA ILE A 258 10.50 8.51 -25.10
C ILE A 258 11.53 8.34 -26.23
N GLU A 259 12.74 8.88 -26.07
CA GLU A 259 13.84 8.75 -27.05
C GLU A 259 14.12 7.29 -27.40
N LYS A 260 14.02 6.37 -26.44
CA LYS A 260 14.21 4.92 -26.66
C LYS A 260 13.11 4.31 -27.53
N GLY A 261 11.85 4.69 -27.28
CA GLY A 261 10.72 4.27 -28.10
C GLY A 261 10.79 4.82 -29.52
N VAL A 262 11.18 6.09 -29.66
CA VAL A 262 11.35 6.76 -30.95
C VAL A 262 12.53 6.17 -31.74
N ASP A 263 13.70 5.94 -31.11
CA ASP A 263 14.82 5.24 -31.76
C ASP A 263 14.40 3.86 -32.25
N PHE A 264 13.66 3.14 -31.42
CA PHE A 264 13.16 1.83 -31.79
C PHE A 264 12.26 1.87 -33.01
N ALA A 265 11.26 2.77 -33.03
CA ALA A 265 10.32 2.91 -34.13
C ALA A 265 10.96 3.40 -35.44
N LEU A 266 12.01 4.23 -35.36
CA LEU A 266 12.67 4.77 -36.55
C LEU A 266 13.79 3.86 -37.08
N ASN A 267 14.58 3.25 -36.18
CA ASN A 267 15.87 2.69 -36.54
C ASN A 267 16.01 1.18 -36.29
N VAL A 268 15.10 0.56 -35.53
CA VAL A 268 15.26 -0.84 -35.08
C VAL A 268 14.11 -1.73 -35.53
N GLY A 269 12.90 -1.43 -35.06
CA GLY A 269 11.68 -2.19 -35.32
C GLY A 269 10.74 -1.49 -36.29
N SER A 270 11.24 -0.62 -37.18
CA SER A 270 10.39 0.25 -38.01
C SER A 270 9.37 -0.48 -38.89
N GLN A 271 9.55 -1.78 -39.12
CA GLN A 271 8.69 -2.62 -39.94
C GLN A 271 7.45 -3.18 -39.22
N ILE A 272 7.36 -3.04 -37.88
CA ILE A 272 6.12 -3.39 -37.15
C ILE A 272 5.16 -2.21 -37.01
N PHE A 273 5.61 -0.99 -37.34
CA PHE A 273 4.80 0.23 -37.28
C PHE A 273 4.19 0.57 -38.64
N THR A 274 2.98 1.14 -38.66
CA THR A 274 2.46 1.77 -39.87
C THR A 274 3.30 2.99 -40.28
N PRO A 275 3.15 3.51 -41.52
CA PRO A 275 3.79 4.75 -41.93
C PRO A 275 3.54 5.93 -40.98
N ALA A 276 2.34 6.00 -40.36
CA ALA A 276 2.02 7.05 -39.39
C ALA A 276 2.74 6.86 -38.06
N GLY A 277 2.82 5.63 -37.54
CA GLY A 277 3.47 5.29 -36.28
C GLY A 277 5.00 5.45 -36.28
N ARG A 278 5.61 5.59 -37.47
CA ARG A 278 7.06 5.82 -37.66
C ARG A 278 7.39 7.11 -38.41
N ASP A 279 6.44 8.03 -38.55
CA ASP A 279 6.71 9.33 -39.16
C ASP A 279 7.58 10.18 -38.23
N LYS A 280 8.78 10.53 -38.70
CA LYS A 280 9.77 11.25 -37.90
C LYS A 280 9.23 12.59 -37.35
N LYS A 281 8.48 13.36 -38.14
CA LYS A 281 7.96 14.67 -37.71
C LYS A 281 6.90 14.50 -36.63
N LYS A 282 6.03 13.50 -36.77
CA LYS A 282 5.02 13.15 -35.76
C LYS A 282 5.66 12.69 -34.46
N LEU A 283 6.69 11.84 -34.53
CA LEU A 283 7.40 11.35 -33.33
C LEU A 283 8.19 12.45 -32.62
N GLU A 284 8.82 13.37 -33.37
CA GLU A 284 9.47 14.57 -32.80
C GLU A 284 8.45 15.48 -32.11
N LYS A 285 7.27 15.68 -32.72
CA LYS A 285 6.15 16.43 -32.12
C LYS A 285 5.68 15.76 -30.82
N LEU A 286 5.39 14.47 -30.86
CA LEU A 286 4.97 13.66 -29.69
C LEU A 286 5.98 13.78 -28.55
N MET A 287 7.27 13.59 -28.83
CA MET A 287 8.31 13.68 -27.80
C MET A 287 8.36 15.06 -27.14
N LYS A 288 8.24 16.13 -27.94
CA LYS A 288 8.19 17.50 -27.42
C LYS A 288 6.97 17.70 -26.52
N GLU A 289 5.79 17.34 -26.99
CA GLU A 289 4.52 17.55 -26.28
C GLU A 289 4.47 16.80 -24.96
N ILE A 290 4.79 15.50 -24.97
CA ILE A 290 4.78 14.70 -23.75
C ILE A 290 5.80 15.24 -22.73
N THR A 291 6.98 15.66 -23.19
CA THR A 291 8.00 16.27 -22.30
C THR A 291 7.53 17.60 -21.70
N GLU A 292 6.75 18.39 -22.43
CA GLU A 292 6.14 19.62 -21.93
C GLU A 292 5.03 19.35 -20.91
N ILE A 293 4.22 18.30 -21.13
CA ILE A 293 3.10 17.89 -20.26
C ILE A 293 3.60 17.17 -19.00
N ALA A 294 4.73 16.47 -19.06
CA ALA A 294 5.25 15.62 -17.98
C ALA A 294 5.18 16.21 -16.56
N PRO A 295 5.56 17.49 -16.30
CA PRO A 295 5.42 18.11 -14.99
C PRO A 295 4.01 18.05 -14.37
N HIS A 296 2.98 17.84 -15.18
CA HIS A 296 1.57 17.85 -14.81
C HIS A 296 0.94 16.45 -14.74
N PHE A 297 1.68 15.37 -14.92
CA PHE A 297 1.12 14.01 -14.81
C PHE A 297 0.48 13.74 -13.44
N ASP A 298 1.08 14.24 -12.35
CA ASP A 298 0.46 14.15 -11.03
C ASP A 298 -0.82 14.99 -10.92
N ASP A 299 -0.89 16.14 -11.61
CA ASP A 299 -2.07 17.02 -11.61
C ASP A 299 -3.23 16.34 -12.36
N ILE A 300 -2.93 15.71 -13.50
CA ILE A 300 -3.87 14.90 -14.28
C ILE A 300 -4.38 13.72 -13.45
N ARG A 301 -3.49 12.98 -12.77
CA ARG A 301 -3.89 11.84 -11.93
C ARG A 301 -4.85 12.27 -10.81
N LEU A 302 -4.62 13.43 -10.21
CA LEU A 302 -5.51 13.98 -9.18
C LEU A 302 -6.87 14.38 -9.76
N TYR A 303 -6.89 14.97 -10.96
CA TYR A 303 -8.13 15.31 -11.65
C TYR A 303 -8.96 14.08 -12.03
N VAL A 304 -8.31 12.97 -12.39
CA VAL A 304 -8.99 11.71 -12.73
C VAL A 304 -9.73 11.10 -11.51
N ALA A 305 -9.28 11.39 -10.30
CA ALA A 305 -9.85 10.86 -9.05
C ALA A 305 -10.58 11.94 -8.22
N ASN A 306 -11.00 13.03 -8.84
CA ASN A 306 -11.38 14.25 -8.13
C ASN A 306 -12.68 14.18 -7.35
N SER A 307 -13.54 13.18 -7.57
CA SER A 307 -14.70 12.92 -6.73
C SER A 307 -14.91 11.43 -6.55
N SER A 308 -15.68 11.03 -5.53
CA SER A 308 -16.05 9.63 -5.37
C SER A 308 -16.88 9.08 -6.53
N ASP A 309 -17.45 9.93 -7.39
CA ASP A 309 -18.25 9.48 -8.54
C ASP A 309 -17.39 8.82 -9.63
N TRP A 310 -16.09 9.10 -9.63
CA TRP A 310 -15.11 8.53 -10.55
C TRP A 310 -14.40 7.29 -9.97
N VAL A 311 -14.72 6.89 -8.75
CA VAL A 311 -14.05 5.80 -8.03
C VAL A 311 -15.01 4.66 -7.76
N ALA A 312 -14.72 3.48 -8.30
CA ALA A 312 -15.51 2.28 -8.06
C ALA A 312 -14.65 1.02 -8.11
N ALA A 313 -15.23 -0.12 -7.72
CA ALA A 313 -14.63 -1.44 -7.87
C ALA A 313 -14.36 -1.76 -9.34
N MET A 314 -13.15 -2.20 -9.66
CA MET A 314 -12.71 -2.46 -11.04
C MET A 314 -11.80 -3.67 -11.16
N HIS A 315 -11.82 -4.33 -12.32
CA HIS A 315 -10.95 -5.45 -12.70
C HIS A 315 -9.47 -5.05 -12.94
N MET A 316 -9.14 -3.76 -13.02
CA MET A 316 -7.81 -3.18 -13.34
C MET A 316 -7.31 -3.40 -14.77
N ASN A 317 -7.62 -4.52 -15.42
CA ASN A 317 -7.15 -4.81 -16.78
C ASN A 317 -8.10 -5.74 -17.56
N LEU A 318 -9.36 -5.36 -17.69
CA LEU A 318 -10.37 -6.13 -18.40
C LEU A 318 -10.23 -5.98 -19.92
N GLN A 319 -9.20 -6.61 -20.45
CA GLN A 319 -8.99 -6.81 -21.88
C GLN A 319 -9.77 -8.04 -22.36
N ALA A 320 -9.95 -8.18 -23.68
CA ALA A 320 -10.71 -9.30 -24.27
C ALA A 320 -10.17 -10.69 -23.89
N ASP A 321 -8.88 -10.83 -23.56
CA ASP A 321 -8.29 -12.10 -23.11
C ASP A 321 -8.67 -12.50 -21.69
N ASN A 322 -9.17 -11.56 -20.88
CA ASN A 322 -9.63 -11.76 -19.51
C ASN A 322 -11.15 -11.99 -19.43
N ALA A 323 -11.78 -12.30 -20.57
CA ALA A 323 -13.20 -12.50 -20.71
C ALA A 323 -13.51 -13.65 -21.68
N TYR A 324 -14.76 -14.11 -21.65
CA TYR A 324 -15.32 -15.07 -22.59
C TYR A 324 -16.73 -14.63 -22.96
N PHE A 325 -17.13 -14.90 -24.20
CA PHE A 325 -18.30 -14.28 -24.81
C PHE A 325 -19.20 -15.33 -25.45
N TRP A 326 -20.49 -15.03 -25.57
CA TRP A 326 -21.45 -15.83 -26.32
C TRP A 326 -22.59 -14.94 -26.79
N HIS A 327 -23.29 -15.37 -27.84
CA HIS A 327 -24.55 -14.75 -28.23
C HIS A 327 -25.72 -15.49 -27.55
N ASP A 328 -26.71 -14.76 -27.06
CA ASP A 328 -27.96 -15.34 -26.58
C ASP A 328 -28.87 -15.80 -27.75
N GLU A 329 -30.13 -16.18 -27.44
CA GLU A 329 -31.11 -16.53 -28.47
C GLU A 329 -31.53 -15.37 -29.40
N ASN A 330 -31.36 -14.12 -28.98
CA ASN A 330 -31.69 -12.92 -29.74
C ASN A 330 -30.50 -12.41 -30.57
N GLY A 331 -29.31 -12.98 -30.36
CA GLY A 331 -28.07 -12.56 -30.99
C GLY A 331 -27.32 -11.49 -30.19
N ASP A 332 -27.78 -11.13 -29.00
CA ASP A 332 -27.12 -10.17 -28.13
C ASP A 332 -25.85 -10.78 -27.54
N LEU A 333 -24.75 -10.01 -27.56
CA LEU A 333 -23.46 -10.46 -27.05
C LEU A 333 -23.41 -10.29 -25.52
N ASP A 334 -23.20 -11.40 -24.84
CA ASP A 334 -22.96 -11.46 -23.40
C ASP A 334 -21.50 -11.78 -23.09
N VAL A 335 -21.12 -11.56 -21.83
CA VAL A 335 -19.76 -11.75 -21.35
C VAL A 335 -19.72 -12.40 -19.97
N GLY A 336 -18.69 -13.23 -19.78
CA GLY A 336 -18.21 -13.64 -18.47
C GLY A 336 -16.75 -13.24 -18.29
N VAL A 337 -16.32 -13.11 -17.03
CA VAL A 337 -15.05 -12.47 -16.67
C VAL A 337 -14.23 -13.38 -15.75
N PHE A 338 -12.91 -13.38 -15.93
CA PHE A 338 -11.96 -14.09 -15.05
C PHE A 338 -10.66 -13.30 -14.87
N ASP A 339 -9.69 -13.85 -14.12
CA ASP A 339 -8.40 -13.21 -13.81
C ASP A 339 -8.52 -11.93 -12.96
N TRP A 340 -9.06 -12.07 -11.74
CA TRP A 340 -9.39 -10.99 -10.80
C TRP A 340 -8.19 -10.39 -10.06
N CYS A 341 -6.99 -10.59 -10.58
CA CYS A 341 -5.75 -10.07 -10.04
C CYS A 341 -5.78 -8.52 -10.03
N GLY A 342 -5.85 -7.92 -8.83
CA GLY A 342 -5.88 -6.47 -8.64
C GLY A 342 -7.28 -5.87 -8.43
N PHE A 343 -8.34 -6.68 -8.32
CA PHE A 343 -9.68 -6.20 -8.02
C PHE A 343 -9.71 -5.28 -6.79
N SER A 344 -10.08 -4.02 -7.00
CA SER A 344 -10.05 -2.98 -5.96
C SER A 344 -10.85 -1.75 -6.37
N ARG A 345 -11.11 -0.85 -5.40
CA ARG A 345 -11.64 0.48 -5.70
C ARG A 345 -10.54 1.41 -6.19
N THR A 346 -10.74 1.97 -7.36
CA THR A 346 -9.83 2.95 -7.95
C THR A 346 -10.60 3.90 -8.86
N ALA A 347 -9.95 4.99 -9.28
CA ALA A 347 -10.51 5.85 -10.31
C ALA A 347 -10.60 5.05 -11.62
N PHE A 348 -11.82 4.69 -12.04
CA PHE A 348 -12.01 3.68 -13.09
C PHE A 348 -11.45 4.12 -14.45
N VAL A 349 -11.44 5.43 -14.72
CA VAL A 349 -10.84 5.99 -15.95
C VAL A 349 -9.35 5.67 -16.02
N GLY A 350 -8.67 5.58 -14.87
CA GLY A 350 -7.28 5.15 -14.75
C GLY A 350 -7.01 3.77 -15.33
N ASN A 351 -8.01 2.87 -15.23
CA ASN A 351 -7.89 1.49 -15.68
C ASN A 351 -8.27 1.29 -17.14
N PHE A 352 -8.97 2.25 -17.76
CA PHE A 352 -9.37 2.14 -19.16
C PHE A 352 -8.16 2.02 -20.09
N MET A 353 -7.02 2.62 -19.73
CA MET A 353 -5.77 2.43 -20.49
C MET A 353 -5.31 0.96 -20.52
N GLY A 354 -5.44 0.23 -19.41
CA GLY A 354 -5.18 -1.21 -19.40
C GLY A 354 -6.18 -1.97 -20.26
N CYS A 355 -7.47 -1.73 -20.01
CA CYS A 355 -8.59 -2.44 -20.65
C CYS A 355 -8.63 -2.25 -22.17
N LEU A 356 -8.23 -1.07 -22.67
CA LEU A 356 -8.22 -0.72 -24.08
C LEU A 356 -6.86 -0.91 -24.76
N SER A 357 -5.80 -1.31 -24.04
CA SER A 357 -4.46 -1.40 -24.65
C SER A 357 -4.33 -2.45 -25.76
N GLY A 358 -5.25 -3.43 -25.81
CA GLY A 358 -5.33 -4.43 -26.89
C GLY A 358 -5.98 -3.90 -28.17
N ALA A 359 -6.81 -2.86 -28.07
CA ALA A 359 -7.52 -2.28 -29.21
C ALA A 359 -6.53 -1.57 -30.12
N ASP A 360 -6.63 -1.85 -31.42
CA ASP A 360 -5.85 -1.12 -32.41
C ASP A 360 -6.32 0.36 -32.52
N ALA A 361 -5.48 1.17 -33.13
CA ALA A 361 -5.74 2.60 -33.24
C ALA A 361 -6.96 2.91 -34.12
N ASP A 362 -7.35 2.04 -35.06
CA ASP A 362 -8.53 2.24 -35.91
C ASP A 362 -9.82 2.04 -35.11
N LEU A 363 -9.88 1.00 -34.27
CA LEU A 363 -11.01 0.76 -33.38
C LEU A 363 -11.20 1.92 -32.40
N LEU A 364 -10.13 2.35 -31.75
CA LEU A 364 -10.19 3.46 -30.79
C LEU A 364 -10.63 4.76 -31.48
N ASP A 365 -10.10 5.04 -32.66
CA ASP A 365 -10.44 6.24 -33.42
C ASP A 365 -11.91 6.29 -33.81
N ALA A 366 -12.50 5.14 -34.14
CA ALA A 366 -13.90 5.02 -34.53
C ALA A 366 -14.87 4.93 -33.35
N HIS A 367 -14.45 4.43 -32.18
CA HIS A 367 -15.38 3.99 -31.14
C HIS A 367 -15.15 4.56 -29.74
N GLU A 368 -14.05 5.27 -29.44
CA GLU A 368 -13.78 5.74 -28.06
C GLU A 368 -14.92 6.58 -27.48
N GLU A 369 -15.53 7.47 -28.27
CA GLU A 369 -16.62 8.33 -27.79
C GLU A 369 -17.86 7.51 -27.44
N GLY A 370 -18.17 6.50 -28.26
CA GLY A 370 -19.29 5.61 -28.03
C GLY A 370 -19.06 4.67 -26.85
N LEU A 371 -17.83 4.21 -26.63
CA LEU A 371 -17.46 3.41 -25.45
C LEU A 371 -17.62 4.23 -24.16
N MET A 372 -17.16 5.50 -24.14
CA MET A 372 -17.33 6.37 -22.98
C MET A 372 -18.82 6.67 -22.73
N ARG A 373 -19.60 6.92 -23.79
CA ARG A 373 -21.04 7.14 -23.66
C ARG A 373 -21.77 5.91 -23.12
N MET A 374 -21.49 4.72 -23.67
CA MET A 374 -22.04 3.46 -23.19
C MET A 374 -21.75 3.25 -21.70
N PHE A 375 -20.50 3.50 -21.28
CA PHE A 375 -20.15 3.39 -19.87
C PHE A 375 -20.97 4.34 -19.00
N CYS A 376 -21.05 5.63 -19.35
CA CYS A 376 -21.83 6.60 -18.57
C CYS A 376 -23.32 6.24 -18.49
N ASP A 377 -23.92 5.88 -19.63
CA ASP A 377 -25.34 5.57 -19.74
C ASP A 377 -25.70 4.34 -18.88
N GLU A 378 -24.90 3.28 -18.96
CA GLU A 378 -25.12 2.05 -18.17
C GLU A 378 -24.75 2.23 -16.70
N TYR A 379 -23.75 3.06 -16.40
CA TYR A 379 -23.37 3.40 -15.03
C TYR A 379 -24.52 4.11 -14.30
N GLU A 380 -25.13 5.12 -14.93
CA GLU A 380 -26.32 5.80 -14.39
C GLU A 380 -27.52 4.85 -14.33
N ARG A 381 -27.81 4.12 -15.41
CA ARG A 381 -28.95 3.20 -15.50
C ARG A 381 -28.94 2.12 -14.42
N TYR A 382 -27.76 1.62 -14.06
CA TYR A 382 -27.57 0.62 -13.02
C TYR A 382 -27.33 1.21 -11.63
N GLY A 383 -27.63 2.50 -11.41
CA GLY A 383 -27.66 3.13 -10.08
C GLY A 383 -26.34 3.74 -9.60
N GLY A 384 -25.37 3.91 -10.51
CA GLY A 384 -24.22 4.78 -10.31
C GLY A 384 -24.58 6.26 -10.44
N PRO A 385 -23.72 7.18 -9.97
CA PRO A 385 -23.85 8.61 -10.19
C PRO A 385 -23.85 8.97 -11.68
N ARG A 386 -24.65 9.98 -12.03
CA ARG A 386 -24.61 10.58 -13.36
C ARG A 386 -23.30 11.35 -13.55
N ILE A 387 -22.56 11.00 -14.61
CA ILE A 387 -21.31 11.66 -15.02
C ILE A 387 -21.42 12.09 -16.50
N ASP A 388 -20.71 13.15 -16.87
CA ASP A 388 -20.71 13.65 -18.26
C ASP A 388 -19.80 12.77 -19.16
N PRO A 389 -20.33 12.16 -20.24
CA PRO A 389 -19.52 11.45 -21.22
C PRO A 389 -18.36 12.26 -21.80
N ALA A 390 -18.54 13.58 -21.98
CA ALA A 390 -17.48 14.45 -22.49
C ALA A 390 -16.35 14.64 -21.45
N GLU A 391 -16.70 14.70 -20.16
CA GLU A 391 -15.69 14.76 -19.09
C GLU A 391 -14.96 13.42 -18.93
N LEU A 392 -15.68 12.29 -19.05
CA LEU A 392 -15.07 10.96 -19.04
C LEU A 392 -14.06 10.82 -20.19
N LEU A 393 -14.45 11.21 -21.41
CA LEU A 393 -13.56 11.22 -22.56
C LEU A 393 -12.35 12.12 -22.35
N LEU A 394 -12.54 13.33 -21.79
CA LEU A 394 -11.44 14.22 -21.44
C LEU A 394 -10.47 13.57 -20.45
N LYS A 395 -10.96 12.97 -19.37
CA LYS A 395 -10.13 12.27 -18.37
C LYS A 395 -9.40 11.07 -18.98
N TYR A 396 -9.99 10.38 -19.94
CA TYR A 396 -9.32 9.33 -20.71
C TYR A 396 -8.21 9.92 -21.58
N HIS A 397 -8.50 10.98 -22.34
CA HIS A 397 -7.54 11.65 -23.21
C HIS A 397 -6.31 12.21 -22.48
N LEU A 398 -6.51 12.81 -21.30
CA LEU A 398 -5.42 13.39 -20.52
C LEU A 398 -4.39 12.34 -20.04
N GLN A 399 -4.73 11.05 -20.00
CA GLN A 399 -3.82 10.00 -19.57
C GLN A 399 -2.84 9.54 -20.66
N TRP A 400 -3.19 9.74 -21.94
CA TRP A 400 -2.39 9.27 -23.08
C TRP A 400 -0.93 9.72 -23.07
N PRO A 401 -0.59 10.99 -22.76
CA PRO A 401 0.81 11.40 -22.66
C PRO A 401 1.65 10.53 -21.69
N SER A 402 1.09 10.22 -20.52
CA SER A 402 1.79 9.38 -19.54
C SER A 402 1.83 7.91 -19.96
N PHE A 403 0.74 7.39 -20.54
CA PHE A 403 0.67 6.03 -21.06
C PHE A 403 1.66 5.79 -22.21
N THR A 404 1.73 6.71 -23.17
CA THR A 404 2.66 6.64 -24.30
C THR A 404 4.12 6.71 -23.84
N MET A 405 4.44 7.56 -22.86
CA MET A 405 5.76 7.55 -22.21
C MET A 405 6.07 6.19 -21.57
N ASP A 406 5.10 5.61 -20.87
CA ASP A 406 5.25 4.30 -20.24
C ASP A 406 5.43 3.17 -21.26
N ALA A 407 4.74 3.21 -22.40
CA ALA A 407 4.94 2.24 -23.48
C ALA A 407 6.39 2.29 -24.02
N CYS A 408 6.98 3.48 -24.16
CA CYS A 408 8.35 3.65 -24.65
C CYS A 408 9.41 3.00 -23.76
N GLN A 409 9.27 3.07 -22.42
CA GLN A 409 10.26 2.46 -21.51
C GLN A 409 10.28 0.92 -21.56
N TRP A 410 9.24 0.28 -22.12
CA TRP A 410 9.17 -1.18 -22.20
C TRP A 410 10.10 -1.77 -23.25
N VAL A 411 10.61 -0.95 -24.18
CA VAL A 411 11.58 -1.35 -25.20
C VAL A 411 12.80 -2.02 -24.56
N GLU A 412 13.48 -1.34 -23.65
CA GLU A 412 14.65 -1.91 -22.97
C GLU A 412 14.26 -2.90 -21.89
N ARG A 413 13.17 -2.61 -21.16
CA ARG A 413 12.79 -3.36 -19.96
C ARG A 413 12.30 -4.77 -20.25
N ASP A 414 11.59 -4.94 -21.37
CA ASP A 414 10.83 -6.15 -21.67
C ASP A 414 11.05 -6.64 -23.12
N ILE A 415 11.04 -5.76 -24.12
CA ILE A 415 11.16 -6.14 -25.53
C ILE A 415 12.56 -6.68 -25.83
N TYR A 416 13.62 -5.92 -25.54
CA TYR A 416 15.01 -6.35 -25.78
C TYR A 416 15.46 -7.51 -24.90
N VAL A 417 14.77 -7.78 -23.79
CA VAL A 417 15.02 -8.95 -22.94
C VAL A 417 14.64 -10.25 -23.64
N GLN A 418 13.58 -10.24 -24.46
CA GLN A 418 13.13 -11.42 -25.20
C GLN A 418 13.53 -11.42 -26.68
N CYS A 419 13.79 -10.25 -27.27
CA CYS A 419 14.23 -10.08 -28.66
C CYS A 419 15.38 -9.07 -28.73
N PRO A 420 16.64 -9.53 -28.67
CA PRO A 420 17.83 -8.70 -28.82
C PRO A 420 17.77 -7.79 -30.05
N LYS A 421 18.43 -6.63 -29.98
CA LYS A 421 18.36 -5.57 -31.01
C LYS A 421 18.73 -6.09 -32.41
N GLU A 422 19.67 -7.01 -32.49
CA GLU A 422 20.24 -7.56 -33.73
C GLU A 422 19.25 -8.45 -34.50
N GLU A 423 18.31 -9.09 -33.78
CA GLU A 423 17.32 -10.00 -34.37
C GLU A 423 16.19 -9.26 -35.09
N TRP A 424 15.97 -7.98 -34.77
CA TRP A 424 14.86 -7.18 -35.31
C TRP A 424 14.89 -7.09 -36.83
N SER A 425 16.07 -7.07 -37.45
CA SER A 425 16.22 -7.09 -38.91
C SER A 425 15.53 -8.29 -39.60
N THR A 426 15.25 -9.35 -38.85
CA THR A 426 14.62 -10.58 -39.38
C THR A 426 13.10 -10.63 -39.19
N ILE A 427 12.53 -9.77 -38.35
CA ILE A 427 11.08 -9.66 -38.12
C ILE A 427 10.52 -8.82 -39.25
N LYS A 428 9.50 -9.29 -39.97
CA LYS A 428 8.97 -8.56 -41.15
C LYS A 428 7.76 -7.69 -40.85
N THR A 429 6.91 -8.15 -39.94
CA THR A 429 5.63 -7.49 -39.60
C THR A 429 5.28 -7.78 -38.14
N ILE A 430 4.24 -7.12 -37.64
CA ILE A 430 3.66 -7.42 -36.32
C ILE A 430 3.04 -8.83 -36.22
N TYR A 431 2.82 -9.52 -37.34
CA TYR A 431 2.26 -10.88 -37.40
C TYR A 431 3.32 -11.97 -37.62
N ASP A 432 4.60 -11.60 -37.66
CA ASP A 432 5.70 -12.54 -37.81
C ASP A 432 5.79 -13.43 -36.56
N ASP A 433 5.98 -14.74 -36.73
CA ASP A 433 6.08 -15.71 -35.63
C ASP A 433 7.10 -15.28 -34.56
N LYS A 434 8.24 -14.69 -34.98
CA LYS A 434 9.26 -14.19 -34.04
C LYS A 434 8.79 -13.02 -33.18
N PHE A 435 7.79 -12.28 -33.63
CA PHE A 435 7.13 -11.23 -32.86
C PHE A 435 5.99 -11.83 -32.02
N VAL A 436 5.08 -12.57 -32.65
CA VAL A 436 3.86 -13.05 -31.98
C VAL A 436 4.13 -14.15 -30.97
N ASP A 437 5.14 -15.00 -31.12
CA ASP A 437 5.39 -16.12 -30.19
C ASP A 437 6.08 -15.71 -28.88
N ARG A 438 6.62 -14.48 -28.82
CA ARG A 438 7.32 -13.95 -27.66
C ARG A 438 6.38 -13.06 -26.86
N TRP A 439 5.88 -13.58 -25.74
CA TRP A 439 4.84 -12.93 -24.94
C TRP A 439 5.08 -11.43 -24.68
N ASN A 440 6.24 -11.04 -24.16
CA ASN A 440 6.49 -9.62 -23.85
C ASN A 440 6.75 -8.79 -25.11
N VAL A 441 7.34 -9.38 -26.15
CA VAL A 441 7.55 -8.69 -27.44
C VAL A 441 6.20 -8.36 -28.05
N ARG A 442 5.29 -9.34 -28.13
CA ARG A 442 3.91 -9.14 -28.59
C ARG A 442 3.18 -8.12 -27.73
N CYS A 443 3.09 -8.35 -26.42
CA CYS A 443 2.30 -7.49 -25.54
C CYS A 443 2.77 -6.04 -25.53
N ARG A 444 4.08 -5.84 -25.34
CA ARG A 444 4.67 -4.50 -25.19
C ARG A 444 4.88 -3.82 -26.54
N GLY A 445 5.24 -4.59 -27.57
CA GLY A 445 5.41 -4.11 -28.93
C GLY A 445 4.08 -3.65 -29.55
N THR A 446 3.01 -4.46 -29.45
CA THR A 446 1.69 -4.08 -29.95
C THR A 446 1.17 -2.84 -29.23
N THR A 447 1.32 -2.76 -27.91
CA THR A 447 0.92 -1.56 -27.16
C THR A 447 1.69 -0.31 -27.63
N LEU A 448 2.99 -0.43 -27.89
CA LEU A 448 3.80 0.69 -28.38
C LEU A 448 3.37 1.15 -29.77
N VAL A 449 3.08 0.21 -30.68
CA VAL A 449 2.55 0.49 -32.02
C VAL A 449 1.23 1.26 -31.90
N ASN A 450 0.27 0.71 -31.15
CA ASN A 450 -1.04 1.33 -30.93
C ASN A 450 -0.89 2.72 -30.30
N ALA A 451 0.01 2.89 -29.33
CA ALA A 451 0.24 4.16 -28.68
C ALA A 451 0.77 5.24 -29.62
N PHE A 452 1.74 4.92 -30.50
CA PHE A 452 2.27 5.90 -31.46
C PHE A 452 1.26 6.24 -32.55
N GLU A 453 0.53 5.26 -33.03
CA GLU A 453 -0.48 5.46 -34.06
C GLU A 453 -1.64 6.31 -33.55
N PHE A 454 -2.21 5.94 -32.40
CA PHE A 454 -3.34 6.66 -31.83
C PHE A 454 -2.94 8.06 -31.36
N TYR A 455 -1.75 8.24 -30.77
CA TYR A 455 -1.24 9.57 -30.41
C TYR A 455 -1.24 10.53 -31.60
N SER A 456 -0.99 10.03 -32.82
CA SER A 456 -0.96 10.85 -34.02
C SER A 456 -2.34 11.29 -34.55
N ARG A 457 -3.44 10.75 -34.01
CA ARG A 457 -4.83 11.00 -34.45
C ARG A 457 -5.58 12.01 -33.59
N ARG A 458 -4.99 12.45 -32.48
CA ARG A 458 -5.56 13.46 -31.57
C ARG A 458 -4.56 14.56 -31.30
N ASP A 459 -5.08 15.74 -30.97
CA ASP A 459 -4.25 16.85 -30.51
C ASP A 459 -4.20 16.84 -28.98
N PHE A 460 -3.45 15.88 -28.42
CA PHE A 460 -3.32 15.70 -26.97
C PHE A 460 -2.73 16.93 -26.28
N LYS A 461 -1.87 17.69 -26.97
CA LYS A 461 -1.33 18.94 -26.44
C LYS A 461 -2.42 20.00 -26.34
N LYS A 462 -3.24 20.18 -27.38
CA LYS A 462 -4.39 21.09 -27.32
C LYS A 462 -5.37 20.68 -26.21
N ILE A 463 -5.71 19.40 -26.11
CA ILE A 463 -6.60 18.87 -25.07
C ILE A 463 -6.06 19.21 -23.67
N PHE A 464 -4.76 18.98 -23.46
CA PHE A 464 -4.09 19.34 -22.21
C PHE A 464 -4.10 20.86 -21.96
N ASP A 465 -3.80 21.68 -22.97
CA ASP A 465 -3.73 23.14 -22.86
C ASP A 465 -5.09 23.75 -22.52
N ASP A 466 -6.15 23.24 -23.16
CA ASP A 466 -7.54 23.63 -22.88
C ASP A 466 -7.91 23.25 -21.43
N TRP A 467 -7.58 22.03 -21.01
CA TRP A 467 -7.85 21.58 -19.65
C TRP A 467 -7.08 22.40 -18.61
N ILE A 468 -5.75 22.55 -18.73
CA ILE A 468 -4.92 23.23 -17.72
C ILE A 468 -5.24 24.72 -17.61
N SER A 469 -5.74 25.33 -18.70
CA SER A 469 -6.21 26.72 -18.72
C SER A 469 -7.65 26.88 -18.20
N GLY A 470 -8.46 25.82 -18.30
CA GLY A 470 -9.83 25.73 -17.82
C GLY A 470 -9.95 24.94 -16.51
N PRO A 471 -10.68 23.79 -16.48
CA PRO A 471 -10.94 23.02 -15.26
C PRO A 471 -9.68 22.59 -14.48
N GLY A 472 -8.59 22.31 -15.18
CA GLY A 472 -7.30 21.92 -14.62
C GLY A 472 -6.60 23.01 -13.81
N LYS A 473 -7.02 24.28 -13.91
CA LYS A 473 -6.42 25.40 -13.19
C LYS A 473 -6.39 25.18 -11.67
N ALA A 474 -7.40 24.53 -11.11
CA ALA A 474 -7.46 24.24 -9.67
C ALA A 474 -6.47 23.15 -9.23
N TYR A 475 -6.02 22.30 -10.16
CA TYR A 475 -5.12 21.17 -9.92
C TYR A 475 -3.65 21.54 -10.06
N ARG A 476 -3.38 22.64 -10.75
CA ARG A 476 -2.04 23.12 -11.06
C ARG A 476 -1.26 23.41 -9.77
N LEU A 477 -0.14 22.73 -9.62
CA LEU A 477 0.87 23.11 -8.63
C LEU A 477 1.43 24.51 -8.93
N HIS A 478 1.32 25.43 -7.97
CA HIS A 478 2.02 26.71 -8.04
C HIS A 478 3.53 26.47 -7.91
N LEU A 479 4.30 26.99 -8.87
CA LEU A 479 5.75 27.11 -8.74
C LEU A 479 6.05 28.18 -7.69
N LEU A 480 7.14 28.02 -6.94
CA LEU A 480 7.73 29.17 -6.25
C LEU A 480 8.20 30.13 -7.34
N ASP A 481 7.52 31.28 -7.49
CA ASP A 481 8.07 32.39 -8.26
C ASP A 481 9.45 32.72 -7.70
N ALA A 482 10.45 32.68 -8.56
CA ALA A 482 11.82 33.08 -8.27
C ALA A 482 11.95 34.62 -8.16
N GLY A 483 10.99 35.27 -7.48
CA GLY A 483 10.80 36.73 -7.50
C GLY A 483 10.93 37.44 -6.16
N LEU A 484 11.26 36.76 -5.06
CA LEU A 484 11.38 37.38 -3.72
C LEU A 484 12.66 37.01 -2.95
N ALA A 485 13.74 36.71 -3.68
CA ALA A 485 15.08 36.56 -3.09
C ALA A 485 16.08 37.51 -3.77
N THR A 486 15.85 38.81 -3.66
CA THR A 486 16.94 39.79 -3.71
C THR A 486 17.61 39.84 -2.34
N GLN A 487 18.94 39.90 -2.35
CA GLN A 487 19.86 39.96 -1.20
C GLN A 487 20.25 38.60 -0.59
N CYS A 488 21.19 37.91 -1.24
CA CYS A 488 22.50 37.58 -0.64
C CYS A 488 23.38 36.80 -1.63
N GLY A 489 24.55 37.36 -1.93
CA GLY A 489 25.78 36.60 -2.22
C GLY A 489 25.88 35.90 -3.59
N ALA A 490 26.48 36.60 -4.54
CA ALA A 490 27.10 35.99 -5.71
C ALA A 490 28.22 35.00 -5.31
N GLY A 491 28.39 33.93 -6.09
CA GLY A 491 29.63 33.15 -6.11
C GLY A 491 29.44 31.65 -6.26
N GLY A 492 29.29 31.16 -7.50
CA GLY A 492 29.34 29.73 -7.77
C GLY A 492 28.99 29.39 -9.21
N ARG A 493 29.85 29.75 -10.17
CA ARG A 493 29.82 29.14 -11.52
C ARG A 493 30.12 27.65 -11.35
N SER A 494 29.14 26.77 -11.62
CA SER A 494 29.45 25.36 -11.81
C SER A 494 30.00 25.17 -13.22
N VAL A 495 31.32 25.01 -13.29
CA VAL A 495 32.00 24.46 -14.46
C VAL A 495 31.53 23.01 -14.59
N ALA A 496 30.70 22.71 -15.59
CA ALA A 496 30.43 21.34 -15.99
C ALA A 496 31.71 20.84 -16.67
N MET A 497 32.46 19.98 -15.97
CA MET A 497 33.60 19.27 -16.55
C MET A 497 33.06 18.21 -17.52
N ASP A 498 33.55 18.27 -18.77
CA ASP A 498 33.43 17.20 -19.77
C ASP A 498 34.04 15.92 -19.22
N LEU A 499 33.19 15.03 -18.70
CA LEU A 499 33.58 13.66 -18.39
C LEU A 499 33.14 12.76 -19.56
N PRO A 500 34.01 11.91 -20.09
CA PRO A 500 33.65 10.95 -21.13
C PRO A 500 32.45 10.10 -20.71
N GLU A 501 31.49 9.90 -21.61
CA GLU A 501 30.19 9.22 -21.41
C GLU A 501 30.29 7.95 -20.56
N LYS A 502 31.32 7.12 -20.79
CA LYS A 502 31.54 5.87 -20.06
C LYS A 502 31.79 6.09 -18.56
N GLU A 503 32.52 7.14 -18.20
CA GLU A 503 32.84 7.47 -16.80
C GLU A 503 31.65 8.15 -16.10
N TYR A 504 30.87 8.93 -16.84
CA TYR A 504 29.61 9.50 -16.38
C TYR A 504 28.59 8.38 -16.08
N GLN A 505 28.42 7.43 -17.00
CA GLN A 505 27.51 6.28 -16.83
C GLN A 505 27.94 5.36 -15.68
N GLU A 506 29.24 5.11 -15.48
CA GLU A 506 29.72 4.35 -14.32
C GLU A 506 29.46 5.06 -12.99
N LYS A 507 29.66 6.39 -12.93
CA LYS A 507 29.34 7.19 -11.75
C LYS A 507 27.83 7.25 -11.51
N LEU A 508 27.03 7.42 -12.56
CA LEU A 508 25.56 7.43 -12.49
C LEU A 508 25.01 6.07 -12.04
N LEU A 509 25.58 4.96 -12.53
CA LEU A 509 25.24 3.61 -12.11
C LEU A 509 25.62 3.37 -10.64
N LYS A 510 26.81 3.79 -10.20
CA LYS A 510 27.22 3.71 -8.79
C LYS A 510 26.31 4.54 -7.88
N VAL A 511 25.90 5.73 -8.31
CA VAL A 511 24.96 6.59 -7.56
C VAL A 511 23.56 5.95 -7.55
N THR A 512 23.08 5.44 -8.68
CA THR A 512 21.77 4.78 -8.82
C THR A 512 21.70 3.52 -7.97
N LEU A 513 22.73 2.68 -8.00
CA LEU A 513 22.84 1.49 -7.14
C LEU A 513 22.93 1.89 -5.66
N ARG A 514 23.60 2.99 -5.32
CA ARG A 514 23.67 3.52 -3.94
C ARG A 514 22.31 4.06 -3.48
N VAL A 515 21.55 4.72 -4.36
CA VAL A 515 20.19 5.23 -4.10
C VAL A 515 19.19 4.07 -3.99
N GLN A 516 19.23 3.10 -4.90
CA GLN A 516 18.39 1.89 -4.85
C GLN A 516 18.71 1.04 -3.62
N ARG A 517 20.00 0.87 -3.26
CA ARG A 517 20.41 0.20 -2.02
C ARG A 517 19.94 0.98 -0.81
N HIS A 518 20.01 2.31 -0.81
CA HIS A 518 19.49 3.15 0.28
C HIS A 518 17.97 3.02 0.41
N TRP A 519 17.22 3.06 -0.69
CA TRP A 519 15.76 2.89 -0.70
C TRP A 519 15.33 1.49 -0.23
N ARG A 520 15.94 0.44 -0.77
CA ARG A 520 15.68 -0.95 -0.34
C ARG A 520 16.02 -1.16 1.13
N VAL A 521 17.12 -0.58 1.61
CA VAL A 521 17.50 -0.62 3.02
C VAL A 521 16.55 0.20 3.89
N VAL A 522 16.04 1.34 3.43
CA VAL A 522 15.08 2.16 4.19
C VAL A 522 13.71 1.49 4.29
N THR A 523 13.21 0.92 3.19
CA THR A 523 11.94 0.18 3.15
C THR A 523 12.02 -1.13 3.93
N ALA A 524 13.08 -1.92 3.74
CA ALA A 524 13.32 -3.12 4.54
C ALA A 524 13.48 -2.77 6.03
N ARG A 525 14.26 -1.74 6.38
CA ARG A 525 14.36 -1.27 7.77
C ARG A 525 13.02 -0.80 8.32
N LYS A 526 12.14 -0.19 7.51
CA LYS A 526 10.80 0.21 7.92
C LYS A 526 9.98 -1.03 8.28
N VAL A 527 9.93 -2.03 7.41
CA VAL A 527 9.23 -3.31 7.63
C VAL A 527 9.80 -4.07 8.84
N PHE A 528 11.12 -4.26 8.92
CA PHE A 528 11.78 -4.87 10.08
C PHE A 528 11.46 -4.13 11.37
N ALA A 529 11.41 -2.80 11.33
CA ALA A 529 11.15 -2.00 12.51
C ALA A 529 9.66 -1.94 12.87
N ASP A 530 8.74 -2.13 11.91
CA ASP A 530 7.31 -2.31 12.16
C ASP A 530 7.05 -3.70 12.77
N GLN A 531 7.70 -4.76 12.28
CA GLN A 531 7.69 -6.10 12.88
C GLN A 531 8.34 -6.11 14.28
N ALA A 532 9.48 -5.43 14.44
CA ALA A 532 10.14 -5.28 15.73
C ALA A 532 9.23 -4.54 16.71
N ALA A 533 8.56 -3.47 16.30
CA ALA A 533 7.59 -2.78 17.17
C ALA A 533 6.40 -3.69 17.55
N ALA A 534 5.83 -4.44 16.59
CA ALA A 534 4.71 -5.35 16.85
C ALA A 534 5.01 -6.41 17.94
N SER A 535 6.27 -6.86 18.04
CA SER A 535 6.70 -7.80 19.10
C SER A 535 6.50 -7.26 20.52
N TYR A 536 6.52 -5.94 20.71
CA TYR A 536 6.29 -5.28 22.00
C TYR A 536 4.80 -5.06 22.30
N THR A 537 3.89 -5.45 21.41
CA THR A 537 2.43 -5.44 21.67
C THR A 537 1.80 -6.83 21.63
N GLY A 538 2.55 -7.86 21.20
CA GLY A 538 2.01 -9.20 20.88
C GLY A 538 1.09 -9.81 21.93
N SER A 539 1.54 -9.97 23.18
CA SER A 539 0.75 -10.61 24.25
C SER A 539 -0.33 -9.71 24.90
N THR A 540 -0.38 -8.42 24.53
CA THR A 540 -1.32 -7.43 25.08
C THR A 540 -2.15 -6.71 24.03
N ALA A 541 -2.05 -7.10 22.75
CA ALA A 541 -2.80 -6.49 21.65
C ALA A 541 -4.32 -6.58 21.87
N ASN A 542 -4.80 -7.74 22.32
CA ASN A 542 -6.19 -7.99 22.70
C ASN A 542 -6.55 -7.49 24.12
N LYS A 543 -5.58 -7.03 24.90
CA LYS A 543 -5.74 -6.55 26.30
C LYS A 543 -5.62 -5.04 26.43
N GLN A 544 -5.47 -4.31 25.33
CA GLN A 544 -5.59 -2.85 25.34
C GLN A 544 -6.96 -2.40 25.86
N SER A 545 -7.99 -3.24 25.69
CA SER A 545 -9.35 -3.06 26.20
C SER A 545 -9.42 -2.74 27.70
N PHE A 546 -8.51 -3.31 28.52
CA PHE A 546 -8.49 -3.12 29.98
C PHE A 546 -8.14 -1.69 30.40
N LEU A 547 -7.56 -0.88 29.52
CA LEU A 547 -7.40 0.56 29.79
C LEU A 547 -8.73 1.33 29.76
N LEU A 548 -9.83 0.72 29.29
CA LEU A 548 -11.15 1.38 29.18
C LEU A 548 -11.04 2.72 28.43
N HIS A 549 -11.58 3.81 28.99
CA HIS A 549 -11.53 5.15 28.40
C HIS A 549 -10.10 5.72 28.32
N TRP A 550 -9.15 5.22 29.12
CA TRP A 550 -7.76 5.66 29.10
C TRP A 550 -7.03 5.32 27.79
N GLN A 551 -7.56 4.37 27.01
CA GLN A 551 -7.03 4.01 25.70
C GLN A 551 -6.96 5.17 24.71
N ALA A 552 -7.76 6.22 24.91
CA ALA A 552 -7.72 7.42 24.09
C ALA A 552 -6.37 8.17 24.23
N LYS A 553 -5.69 8.04 25.38
CA LYS A 553 -4.44 8.73 25.70
C LYS A 553 -3.23 7.80 25.82
N TYR A 554 -3.45 6.56 26.25
CA TYR A 554 -2.38 5.63 26.61
C TYR A 554 -2.52 4.26 25.94
N LEU A 555 -1.41 3.52 25.94
CA LEU A 555 -1.27 2.15 25.43
C LEU A 555 -0.35 1.37 26.36
N ILE A 556 -0.59 0.07 26.47
CA ILE A 556 0.30 -0.85 27.17
C ILE A 556 1.21 -1.57 26.19
N ALA A 557 2.52 -1.51 26.44
CA ALA A 557 3.52 -2.31 25.75
C ALA A 557 4.12 -3.37 26.68
N ASN A 558 4.64 -4.44 26.08
CA ASN A 558 5.31 -5.55 26.75
C ASN A 558 6.82 -5.41 26.62
N ASN A 559 7.55 -6.19 27.40
CA ASN A 559 8.94 -6.44 27.08
C ASN A 559 9.04 -7.42 25.90
N LEU A 560 10.25 -7.61 25.38
CA LEU A 560 10.48 -8.71 24.44
C LEU A 560 10.12 -10.04 25.12
N PRO A 561 9.49 -11.01 24.41
CA PRO A 561 9.12 -12.29 24.99
C PRO A 561 10.28 -13.02 25.66
N THR A 562 11.51 -12.88 25.13
CA THR A 562 12.72 -13.42 25.72
C THR A 562 13.05 -12.78 27.06
N ASN A 563 12.83 -11.48 27.22
CA ASN A 563 13.08 -10.78 28.48
C ASN A 563 12.03 -11.15 29.54
N ASP A 564 10.78 -11.35 29.13
CA ASP A 564 9.71 -11.85 30.00
C ASP A 564 9.99 -13.31 30.42
N ALA A 565 10.50 -14.16 29.52
CA ALA A 565 10.79 -15.56 29.83
C ALA A 565 11.95 -15.75 30.83
N HIS A 566 12.85 -14.77 30.97
CA HIS A 566 14.02 -14.82 31.85
C HIS A 566 13.89 -13.88 33.04
N TRP A 567 12.67 -13.48 33.43
CA TRP A 567 12.44 -12.50 34.49
C TRP A 567 13.08 -12.89 35.84
N ASP A 568 13.15 -14.19 36.15
CA ASP A 568 13.70 -14.78 37.38
C ASP A 568 15.15 -15.26 37.24
N SER A 569 15.77 -15.05 36.07
CA SER A 569 17.14 -15.48 35.80
C SER A 569 18.16 -14.63 36.58
N ASP A 570 19.07 -15.30 37.30
CA ASP A 570 20.22 -14.72 37.99
C ASP A 570 21.51 -14.74 37.15
N ASP A 571 21.44 -15.25 35.91
CA ASP A 571 22.54 -15.22 34.95
C ASP A 571 22.93 -13.75 34.66
N PRO A 572 24.21 -13.37 34.85
CA PRO A 572 24.68 -12.01 34.61
C PRO A 572 24.38 -11.46 33.21
N SER A 573 24.16 -12.32 32.22
CA SER A 573 23.79 -11.93 30.86
C SER A 573 22.38 -11.33 30.77
N TRP A 574 21.48 -11.72 31.69
CA TRP A 574 20.07 -11.31 31.79
C TRP A 574 19.80 -10.26 32.86
N VAL A 575 20.58 -10.23 33.96
CA VAL A 575 20.41 -9.25 35.04
C VAL A 575 20.51 -7.82 34.49
N GLY A 576 19.44 -7.05 34.68
CA GLY A 576 19.32 -5.67 34.20
C GLY A 576 18.87 -5.54 32.73
N LYS A 577 18.63 -6.65 32.02
CA LYS A 577 18.02 -6.69 30.69
C LYS A 577 16.64 -7.38 30.67
N ALA A 578 16.48 -8.44 31.47
CA ALA A 578 15.24 -9.16 31.61
C ALA A 578 14.16 -8.29 32.29
N SER A 579 12.91 -8.77 32.25
CA SER A 579 11.80 -8.12 32.94
C SER A 579 12.05 -8.07 34.45
N MET A 580 11.67 -6.95 35.09
CA MET A 580 11.92 -6.75 36.52
C MET A 580 11.09 -7.69 37.41
N SER A 581 10.00 -8.22 36.89
CA SER A 581 9.14 -9.17 37.59
C SER A 581 8.52 -10.12 36.58
N LYS A 582 7.88 -11.18 37.09
CA LYS A 582 7.07 -12.11 36.30
C LYS A 582 6.03 -11.39 35.44
N ARG A 583 5.57 -10.23 35.90
CA ARG A 583 4.57 -9.40 35.23
C ARG A 583 5.06 -7.96 35.19
N HIS A 584 5.69 -7.63 34.07
CA HIS A 584 6.27 -6.30 33.83
C HIS A 584 5.75 -5.75 32.50
N ARG A 585 5.10 -4.59 32.56
CA ARG A 585 4.52 -3.89 31.40
C ARG A 585 4.93 -2.43 31.38
N PHE A 586 4.66 -1.76 30.27
CA PHE A 586 4.97 -0.35 30.07
C PHE A 586 3.71 0.41 29.68
N LEU A 587 3.29 1.39 30.49
CA LEU A 587 2.29 2.36 30.05
C LEU A 587 3.00 3.46 29.25
N ILE A 588 2.59 3.64 28.00
CA ILE A 588 3.14 4.65 27.09
C ILE A 588 2.05 5.60 26.61
N ARG A 589 2.45 6.81 26.23
CA ARG A 589 1.53 7.87 25.79
C ARG A 589 1.45 7.93 24.27
N ARG A 590 0.25 8.19 23.74
CA ARG A 590 0.00 8.38 22.30
C ARG A 590 0.49 9.71 21.75
N ASN A 591 0.38 10.77 22.55
CA ASN A 591 0.88 12.09 22.20
C ASN A 591 2.41 12.08 22.15
N LEU A 592 2.97 12.34 20.97
CA LEU A 592 4.41 12.35 20.70
C LEU A 592 5.11 13.68 21.00
N HIS A 593 4.44 14.63 21.65
CA HIS A 593 5.06 15.91 22.02
C HIS A 593 6.20 15.69 23.00
N TRP A 594 7.40 16.20 22.69
CA TRP A 594 8.62 15.93 23.44
C TRP A 594 8.63 16.51 24.86
N ARG A 595 7.73 17.45 25.19
CA ARG A 595 7.48 17.89 26.58
C ARG A 595 7.20 16.71 27.53
N TRP A 596 6.75 15.59 26.98
CA TRP A 596 6.48 14.35 27.70
C TRP A 596 7.60 13.31 27.58
N PHE A 597 8.68 13.60 26.85
CA PHE A 597 9.73 12.65 26.46
C PHE A 597 10.29 11.81 27.62
N ASN A 598 10.46 12.41 28.80
CA ASN A 598 10.94 11.73 29.98
C ASN A 598 10.52 12.49 31.24
N ALA A 599 10.47 11.80 32.38
CA ALA A 599 10.16 12.40 33.67
C ALA A 599 11.06 13.60 34.03
N LEU A 600 12.29 13.69 33.52
CA LEU A 600 13.16 14.84 33.78
C LEU A 600 12.56 16.18 33.35
N VAL A 601 11.76 16.21 32.28
CA VAL A 601 11.21 17.45 31.69
C VAL A 601 9.76 17.75 32.04
N PHE A 602 9.11 16.88 32.82
CA PHE A 602 7.71 17.08 33.21
C PHE A 602 7.52 18.47 33.85
N GLY A 603 6.50 19.19 33.37
CA GLY A 603 6.11 20.50 33.89
C GLY A 603 6.98 21.67 33.47
N MET A 604 8.13 21.45 32.83
CA MET A 604 9.08 22.54 32.54
C MET A 604 8.68 23.39 31.32
N LEU A 605 7.79 22.89 30.45
CA LEU A 605 7.24 23.64 29.33
C LEU A 605 5.79 23.24 29.03
N ASP A 606 5.04 24.16 28.40
CA ASP A 606 3.70 23.91 27.89
C ASP A 606 3.69 23.43 26.41
N ASP A 607 2.49 23.23 25.86
CA ASP A 607 2.29 22.77 24.47
C ASP A 607 2.76 23.76 23.40
N GLN A 608 3.01 25.02 23.77
CA GLN A 608 3.57 26.05 22.88
C GLN A 608 5.07 26.23 23.09
N GLU A 609 5.71 25.31 23.82
CA GLU A 609 7.14 25.34 24.15
C GLU A 609 7.54 26.62 24.91
N ARG A 610 6.62 27.15 25.72
CA ARG A 610 6.93 28.22 26.67
C ARG A 610 7.46 27.60 27.95
N VAL A 611 8.63 28.03 28.37
CA VAL A 611 9.43 27.47 29.46
C VAL A 611 9.08 28.14 30.77
N PHE A 612 8.84 27.32 31.79
CA PHE A 612 8.59 27.78 33.16
C PHE A 612 9.91 28.04 33.90
N PRO A 613 9.97 29.04 34.79
CA PRO A 613 11.14 29.28 35.64
C PRO A 613 11.49 28.09 36.53
N ALA A 614 12.74 28.04 37.01
CA ALA A 614 13.20 27.00 37.91
C ALA A 614 12.30 26.88 39.16
N GLY A 615 11.93 25.65 39.53
CA GLY A 615 11.04 25.38 40.66
C GLY A 615 9.56 25.70 40.41
N LYS A 616 9.18 26.07 39.17
CA LYS A 616 7.79 26.23 38.72
C LYS A 616 7.43 25.11 37.75
N CYS A 617 6.15 24.79 37.66
CA CYS A 617 5.65 23.66 36.88
C CYS A 617 4.33 24.01 36.19
N CYS A 618 4.16 23.53 34.96
CA CYS A 618 2.92 23.63 34.22
C CYS A 618 1.79 22.86 34.94
N PRO A 619 0.68 23.50 35.34
CA PRO A 619 -0.34 22.89 36.20
C PRO A 619 -1.00 21.63 35.63
N ASP A 620 -1.10 21.52 34.31
CA ASP A 620 -1.66 20.34 33.64
C ASP A 620 -0.83 19.06 33.84
N THR A 621 0.44 19.20 34.20
CA THR A 621 1.38 18.08 34.33
C THR A 621 1.04 17.21 35.52
N VAL A 622 0.67 17.80 36.66
CA VAL A 622 0.23 17.03 37.84
C VAL A 622 -0.97 16.15 37.51
N SER A 623 -1.97 16.73 36.82
CA SER A 623 -3.16 16.02 36.39
C SER A 623 -2.82 14.88 35.43
N GLU A 624 -1.90 15.11 34.50
CA GLU A 624 -1.43 14.07 33.57
C GLU A 624 -0.76 12.90 34.27
N ILE A 625 0.10 13.14 35.27
CA ILE A 625 0.77 12.04 35.99
C ILE A 625 -0.21 11.27 36.88
N LYS A 626 -1.22 11.94 37.46
CA LYS A 626 -2.33 11.28 38.16
C LYS A 626 -3.13 10.37 37.22
N MET A 627 -3.49 10.87 36.03
CA MET A 627 -4.16 10.06 35.00
C MET A 627 -3.30 8.86 34.56
N MET A 628 -1.99 9.01 34.42
CA MET A 628 -1.09 7.88 34.12
C MET A 628 -1.09 6.83 35.23
N LYS A 629 -1.07 7.25 36.50
CA LYS A 629 -1.16 6.35 37.65
C LYS A 629 -2.46 5.55 37.63
N GLU A 630 -3.59 6.24 37.47
CA GLU A 630 -4.91 5.63 37.40
C GLU A 630 -5.06 4.69 36.21
N ALA A 631 -4.58 5.08 35.02
CA ALA A 631 -4.62 4.26 33.82
C ALA A 631 -3.83 2.96 33.98
N ALA A 632 -2.63 3.02 34.56
CA ALA A 632 -1.81 1.84 34.82
C ALA A 632 -2.53 0.87 35.79
N LEU A 633 -3.06 1.38 36.89
CA LEU A 633 -3.78 0.57 37.88
C LEU A 633 -5.09 -0.01 37.30
N THR A 634 -5.82 0.77 36.51
CA THR A 634 -7.04 0.30 35.80
C THR A 634 -6.72 -0.88 34.89
N TRP A 635 -5.62 -0.78 34.13
CA TRP A 635 -5.21 -1.88 33.26
C TRP A 635 -4.81 -3.13 34.04
N VAL A 636 -4.06 -2.97 35.15
CA VAL A 636 -3.68 -4.09 36.02
C VAL A 636 -4.91 -4.78 36.61
N GLU A 637 -5.93 -4.01 37.01
CA GLU A 637 -7.18 -4.56 37.53
C GLU A 637 -7.85 -5.49 36.50
N GLY A 638 -7.99 -5.04 35.25
CA GLY A 638 -8.53 -5.88 34.19
C GLY A 638 -7.64 -7.08 33.82
N ALA A 639 -6.32 -6.93 33.95
CA ALA A 639 -5.37 -8.02 33.71
C ALA A 639 -5.30 -9.02 34.86
N ARG A 640 -5.82 -8.70 36.05
CA ARG A 640 -5.68 -9.53 37.26
C ARG A 640 -6.29 -10.91 37.09
N GLU A 641 -7.52 -11.00 36.56
CA GLU A 641 -8.20 -12.29 36.39
C GLU A 641 -7.52 -13.18 35.34
N SER A 642 -7.01 -12.59 34.26
CA SER A 642 -6.46 -13.33 33.12
C SER A 642 -4.97 -13.66 33.23
N GLU A 643 -4.19 -12.85 33.96
CA GLU A 643 -2.74 -13.02 34.10
C GLU A 643 -2.29 -13.22 35.55
N GLY A 644 -3.18 -13.03 36.53
CA GLY A 644 -2.93 -13.28 37.95
C GLY A 644 -2.13 -12.19 38.68
N TRP A 645 -2.14 -10.94 38.20
CA TRP A 645 -1.41 -9.81 38.82
C TRP A 645 -1.71 -9.67 40.31
N SER A 646 -0.69 -9.40 41.13
CA SER A 646 -0.91 -9.12 42.55
C SER A 646 -1.58 -7.76 42.81
N HIS A 647 -1.84 -7.45 44.08
CA HIS A 647 -2.26 -6.12 44.50
C HIS A 647 -1.07 -5.19 44.77
N ASN A 648 0.13 -5.75 44.91
CA ASN A 648 1.34 -5.02 45.26
C ASN A 648 2.03 -4.53 43.99
N ILE A 649 1.62 -3.37 43.49
CA ILE A 649 2.05 -2.85 42.19
C ILE A 649 3.00 -1.67 42.34
N GLY A 650 4.17 -1.80 41.72
CA GLY A 650 5.16 -0.74 41.60
C GLY A 650 5.03 0.00 40.27
N LEU A 651 4.98 1.33 40.35
CA LEU A 651 4.91 2.21 39.19
C LEU A 651 6.15 3.12 39.17
N PHE A 652 7.04 2.91 38.19
CA PHE A 652 8.35 3.56 38.18
C PHE A 652 8.68 4.26 36.87
N PHE A 653 9.29 5.44 36.96
CA PHE A 653 9.98 6.08 35.85
C PHE A 653 11.48 5.84 35.95
N HIS A 654 12.12 5.57 34.81
CA HIS A 654 13.57 5.72 34.69
C HIS A 654 13.86 7.09 34.07
N VAL A 655 14.46 7.98 34.85
CA VAL A 655 14.74 9.37 34.45
C VAL A 655 15.89 9.41 33.43
N TYR A 656 15.90 10.42 32.56
CA TYR A 656 16.89 10.57 31.50
C TYR A 656 18.32 10.55 32.07
N GLY A 657 19.17 9.69 31.51
CA GLY A 657 20.48 9.35 32.08
C GLY A 657 20.49 7.92 32.63
N HIS A 658 19.43 7.53 33.34
CA HIS A 658 19.23 6.18 33.90
C HIS A 658 18.35 5.29 33.03
N ASN A 659 17.66 5.87 32.04
CA ASN A 659 16.75 5.20 31.12
C ASN A 659 17.49 4.40 30.02
N SER A 660 17.01 3.18 29.76
CA SER A 660 17.53 2.33 28.67
C SER A 660 16.95 2.67 27.30
N VAL A 661 15.74 3.24 27.25
CA VAL A 661 15.05 3.67 26.02
C VAL A 661 14.73 5.16 26.08
N ASN A 662 15.11 5.91 25.05
CA ASN A 662 14.88 7.36 24.94
C ASN A 662 13.45 7.67 24.47
N SER A 663 12.49 7.38 25.33
CA SER A 663 11.07 7.72 25.14
C SER A 663 10.34 7.57 26.47
N LEU A 664 9.14 8.12 26.56
CA LEU A 664 8.33 7.99 27.76
C LEU A 664 7.78 6.57 27.89
N HIS A 665 8.05 5.94 29.03
CA HIS A 665 7.43 4.70 29.43
C HIS A 665 7.39 4.65 30.96
N LEU A 666 6.21 4.36 31.51
CA LEU A 666 6.03 4.07 32.93
C LEU A 666 6.11 2.56 33.11
N HIS A 667 7.05 2.09 33.93
CA HIS A 667 7.17 0.69 34.28
C HIS A 667 6.05 0.30 35.25
N VAL A 668 5.28 -0.72 34.90
CA VAL A 668 4.25 -1.34 35.73
C VAL A 668 4.77 -2.71 36.14
N VAL A 669 5.07 -2.89 37.43
CA VAL A 669 5.81 -4.03 37.95
C VAL A 669 5.01 -4.69 39.08
N ASP A 670 4.81 -6.00 38.98
CA ASP A 670 4.25 -6.79 40.07
C ASP A 670 5.34 -7.05 41.13
N LEU A 671 5.20 -6.44 42.31
CA LEU A 671 6.23 -6.45 43.35
C LEU A 671 6.25 -7.75 44.17
N ASP A 672 5.19 -8.55 44.12
CA ASP A 672 5.17 -9.86 44.79
C ASP A 672 5.97 -10.92 44.01
N PHE A 673 6.31 -10.63 42.75
CA PHE A 673 7.02 -11.54 41.85
C PHE A 673 8.22 -10.87 41.18
N THR A 674 9.00 -10.10 41.93
CA THR A 674 10.24 -9.48 41.43
C THR A 674 11.33 -10.51 41.18
N GLY A 675 12.12 -10.31 40.13
CA GLY A 675 13.33 -11.09 39.85
C GLY A 675 14.62 -10.29 40.03
N PRO A 676 15.81 -10.88 39.75
CA PRO A 676 17.11 -10.24 39.96
C PRO A 676 17.29 -8.89 39.24
N SER A 677 16.61 -8.71 38.11
CA SER A 677 16.62 -7.43 37.37
C SER A 677 15.96 -6.29 38.14
N PHE A 678 14.99 -6.53 39.03
CA PHE A 678 14.42 -5.48 39.88
C PHE A 678 15.41 -4.96 40.89
N GLU A 679 16.08 -5.85 41.64
CA GLU A 679 17.06 -5.45 42.64
C GLU A 679 18.26 -4.74 42.02
N SER A 680 18.77 -5.23 40.88
CA SER A 680 19.86 -4.56 40.16
C SER A 680 19.49 -3.17 39.65
N GLN A 681 18.20 -2.89 39.37
CA GLN A 681 17.72 -1.61 38.84
C GLN A 681 17.08 -0.71 39.91
N LYS A 682 16.97 -1.16 41.16
CA LYS A 682 16.30 -0.45 42.26
C LYS A 682 16.82 0.95 42.51
N PHE A 683 18.10 1.18 42.28
CA PHE A 683 18.74 2.49 42.43
C PHE A 683 18.18 3.57 41.48
N LYS A 684 17.53 3.17 40.38
CA LYS A 684 16.96 4.06 39.37
C LYS A 684 15.45 3.91 39.16
N ASN A 685 14.80 3.07 39.96
CA ASN A 685 13.35 2.90 39.98
C ASN A 685 12.70 4.07 40.74
N LEU A 686 12.48 5.20 40.08
CA LEU A 686 11.83 6.36 40.71
C LEU A 686 10.31 6.15 40.80
N PRO A 687 9.72 6.05 42.01
CA PRO A 687 8.28 5.84 42.15
C PRO A 687 7.48 7.01 41.58
N ILE A 688 6.33 6.71 40.97
CA ILE A 688 5.42 7.74 40.44
C ILE A 688 4.99 8.74 41.51
N ASP A 689 4.87 8.30 42.76
CA ASP A 689 4.48 9.16 43.90
C ASP A 689 5.58 10.14 44.30
N ALA A 690 6.85 9.76 44.14
CA ALA A 690 7.97 10.68 44.32
C ALA A 690 7.99 11.77 43.24
N VAL A 691 7.61 11.42 42.01
CA VAL A 691 7.45 12.40 40.91
C VAL A 691 6.28 13.34 41.19
N LEU A 692 5.12 12.80 41.58
CA LEU A 692 3.94 13.59 41.94
C LEU A 692 4.23 14.56 43.08
N GLN A 693 4.89 14.11 44.15
CA GLN A 693 5.26 14.96 45.28
C GLN A 693 6.05 16.20 44.85
N VAL A 694 7.06 16.03 43.99
CA VAL A 694 7.87 17.17 43.50
C VAL A 694 7.06 18.07 42.60
N LEU A 695 6.32 17.51 41.63
CA LEU A 695 5.53 18.30 40.68
C LEU A 695 4.37 19.06 41.34
N GLU A 696 3.73 18.49 42.36
CA GLU A 696 2.69 19.16 43.15
C GLU A 696 3.25 20.35 43.92
N GLN A 697 4.44 20.23 44.51
CA GLN A 697 5.11 21.34 45.18
C GLN A 697 5.51 22.45 44.21
N GLU A 698 6.08 22.10 43.05
CA GLU A 698 6.44 23.08 42.01
C GLU A 698 5.19 23.75 41.42
N ALA A 699 4.09 23.00 41.23
CA ALA A 699 2.82 23.54 40.74
C ALA A 699 2.16 24.47 41.77
N ALA A 700 2.15 24.09 43.05
CA ALA A 700 1.66 24.95 44.14
C ALA A 700 2.49 26.23 44.28
N ALA A 701 3.77 26.16 43.97
CA ALA A 701 4.63 27.33 43.93
C ALA A 701 4.41 28.20 42.67
N THR A 702 3.63 27.79 41.68
CA THR A 702 3.48 28.50 40.39
C THR A 702 2.27 29.45 40.41
N PRO A 703 2.47 30.79 40.47
CA PRO A 703 1.37 31.74 40.49
C PRO A 703 0.65 31.82 39.14
N GLU A 704 -0.62 32.22 39.16
CA GLU A 704 -1.34 32.57 37.94
C GLU A 704 -0.63 33.72 37.21
N GLY A 705 -0.47 33.58 35.89
CA GLY A 705 0.25 34.56 35.08
C GLY A 705 1.78 34.48 35.18
N CYS A 706 2.35 33.41 35.76
CA CYS A 706 3.80 33.17 35.79
C CYS A 706 4.46 33.45 34.44
N GLU A 707 5.50 34.29 34.46
CA GLU A 707 6.26 34.68 33.28
C GLU A 707 6.91 33.45 32.64
N ARG A 708 6.78 33.32 31.32
CA ARG A 708 7.31 32.20 30.56
C ARG A 708 8.11 32.71 29.39
N SER A 709 9.28 32.12 29.17
CA SER A 709 10.12 32.45 28.01
C SER A 709 9.84 31.49 26.87
N LEU A 710 9.91 31.94 25.62
CA LEU A 710 9.91 31.02 24.49
C LEU A 710 11.19 30.19 24.50
N LEU A 711 11.11 28.89 24.27
CA LEU A 711 12.29 28.03 24.22
C LEU A 711 13.36 28.52 23.20
N SER A 712 12.92 29.18 22.13
CA SER A 712 13.78 29.80 21.13
C SER A 712 14.55 31.01 21.63
N SER A 713 14.06 31.71 22.66
CA SER A 713 14.73 32.88 23.25
C SER A 713 15.78 32.50 24.29
N LEU A 714 15.86 31.25 24.71
CA LEU A 714 16.93 30.76 25.58
C LEU A 714 18.24 30.59 24.78
N PRO A 715 19.39 30.89 25.40
CA PRO A 715 20.69 30.79 24.73
C PRO A 715 20.94 29.35 24.26
N ALA A 716 21.61 29.22 23.11
CA ALA A 716 22.13 27.92 22.67
C ALA A 716 23.17 27.42 23.66
N ILE A 717 23.22 26.11 23.90
CA ILE A 717 24.08 25.48 24.90
C ILE A 717 25.24 24.77 24.22
N GLU A 718 26.37 24.69 24.91
CA GLU A 718 27.61 24.06 24.44
C GLU A 718 27.37 22.64 23.92
N ASP A 719 27.89 22.36 22.72
CA ASP A 719 27.69 21.10 22.00
C ASP A 719 28.39 19.89 22.65
N THR A 720 29.25 20.11 23.65
CA THR A 720 30.14 19.11 24.25
C THR A 720 29.55 18.41 25.49
N ILE A 721 28.46 18.90 26.06
CA ILE A 721 27.87 18.34 27.29
C ILE A 721 26.97 17.15 26.98
N ASP A 722 27.29 15.97 27.53
CA ASP A 722 26.39 14.80 27.52
C ASP A 722 25.48 14.81 28.75
N LEU A 723 24.25 15.31 28.58
CA LEU A 723 23.28 15.43 29.66
C LEU A 723 22.98 14.09 30.36
N LYS A 724 23.11 12.95 29.68
CA LYS A 724 22.89 11.65 30.32
C LYS A 724 23.99 11.37 31.34
N GLN A 725 25.24 11.50 30.92
CA GLN A 725 26.39 11.25 31.79
C GLN A 725 26.40 12.21 32.97
N GLU A 726 26.14 13.48 32.74
CA GLU A 726 26.14 14.48 33.82
C GLU A 726 24.99 14.27 34.81
N THR A 727 23.81 13.84 34.34
CA THR A 727 22.70 13.48 35.24
C THR A 727 23.05 12.27 36.10
N VAL A 728 23.69 11.24 35.53
CA VAL A 728 24.15 10.05 36.28
C VAL A 728 25.25 10.41 37.27
N LYS A 729 26.22 11.25 36.89
CA LYS A 729 27.29 11.71 37.80
C LYS A 729 26.74 12.47 39.00
N ALA A 730 25.78 13.37 38.78
CA ALA A 730 25.22 14.20 39.84
C ALA A 730 24.23 13.45 40.75
N THR A 731 23.52 12.49 40.17
CA THR A 731 22.55 11.63 40.86
C THR A 731 22.75 10.17 40.46
N PRO A 732 23.77 9.47 41.01
CA PRO A 732 24.03 8.06 40.68
C PRO A 732 22.92 7.13 41.16
N ILE A 733 22.21 7.54 42.21
CA ILE A 733 20.97 6.93 42.69
C ILE A 733 19.87 7.95 42.45
N LEU A 734 18.75 7.50 41.89
CA LEU A 734 17.62 8.34 41.50
C LEU A 734 16.30 7.59 41.68
N ASN A 735 15.92 7.39 42.94
CA ASN A 735 14.74 6.62 43.32
C ASN A 735 13.89 7.25 44.45
N THR A 736 14.15 8.51 44.82
CA THR A 736 13.37 9.26 45.82
C THR A 736 13.02 10.66 45.31
N ALA A 737 12.06 11.33 45.96
CA ALA A 737 11.62 12.68 45.61
C ALA A 737 12.76 13.71 45.70
N ASP A 738 13.59 13.62 46.75
CA ASP A 738 14.72 14.54 46.94
C ASP A 738 15.80 14.36 45.88
N LEU A 739 16.10 13.11 45.52
CA LEU A 739 17.03 12.80 44.44
C LEU A 739 16.49 13.25 43.08
N TYR A 740 15.17 13.12 42.86
CA TYR A 740 14.52 13.63 41.65
C TYR A 740 14.57 15.16 41.56
N ARG A 741 14.32 15.86 42.66
CA ARG A 741 14.47 17.33 42.73
C ARG A 741 15.92 17.74 42.45
N LYS A 742 16.90 17.04 43.04
CA LYS A 742 18.33 17.27 42.78
C LYS A 742 18.69 17.06 41.30
N ALA A 743 18.18 16.01 40.67
CA ALA A 743 18.40 15.74 39.24
C ALA A 743 17.81 16.85 38.36
N ARG A 744 16.59 17.34 38.66
CA ARG A 744 15.95 18.45 37.95
C ARG A 744 16.72 19.77 38.08
N LEU A 745 17.20 20.10 39.29
CA LEU A 745 18.04 21.28 39.52
C LEU A 745 19.34 21.19 38.72
N LYS A 746 20.02 20.04 38.77
CA LYS A 746 21.23 19.84 37.99
C LYS A 746 20.97 19.95 36.49
N PHE A 747 19.86 19.40 36.02
CA PHE A 747 19.45 19.50 34.62
C PHE A 747 19.28 20.97 34.19
N LEU A 748 18.69 21.82 35.03
CA LEU A 748 18.56 23.25 34.76
C LEU A 748 19.93 23.96 34.72
N GLU A 749 20.87 23.63 35.61
CA GLU A 749 22.26 24.16 35.56
C GLU A 749 22.96 23.81 34.25
N LEU A 750 22.67 22.64 33.68
CA LEU A 750 23.24 22.16 32.42
C LEU A 750 22.52 22.72 31.17
N GLY A 751 21.69 23.76 31.34
CA GLY A 751 20.96 24.41 30.26
C GLY A 751 19.54 23.89 30.01
N GLY A 752 19.08 22.95 30.84
CA GLY A 752 17.67 22.56 30.97
C GLY A 752 17.02 22.10 29.67
N VAL A 753 15.76 22.50 29.49
CA VAL A 753 14.92 22.10 28.36
C VAL A 753 15.51 22.45 27.00
N ARG A 754 16.29 23.54 26.91
CA ARG A 754 16.96 23.91 25.65
C ARG A 754 18.10 22.95 25.33
N ALA A 755 18.95 22.63 26.30
CA ALA A 755 20.03 21.66 26.13
C ALA A 755 19.47 20.30 25.68
N LEU A 756 18.40 19.85 26.34
CA LEU A 756 17.80 18.55 25.99
C LEU A 756 17.19 18.57 24.60
N ARG A 757 16.47 19.62 24.22
CA ARG A 757 15.89 19.72 22.88
C ARG A 757 16.98 19.66 21.80
N ASP A 758 18.05 20.42 21.99
CA ASP A 758 19.17 20.47 21.04
C ASP A 758 19.86 19.09 20.99
N GLN A 759 20.11 18.46 22.14
CA GLN A 759 20.66 17.10 22.22
C GLN A 759 19.76 16.06 21.54
N LEU A 760 18.45 16.06 21.77
CA LEU A 760 17.51 15.13 21.13
C LEU A 760 17.41 15.36 19.62
N THR A 761 17.50 16.61 19.17
CA THR A 761 17.53 16.95 17.74
C THR A 761 18.82 16.45 17.10
N ARG A 762 19.99 16.71 17.71
CA ARG A 762 21.30 16.23 17.26
C ARG A 762 21.36 14.69 17.21
N GLN A 763 20.79 14.03 18.21
CA GLN A 763 20.71 12.57 18.29
C GLN A 763 19.62 11.97 17.40
N GLY A 764 18.80 12.78 16.74
CA GLY A 764 17.75 12.35 15.80
C GLY A 764 16.47 11.84 16.46
N PHE A 765 16.30 11.98 17.78
CA PHE A 765 15.07 11.63 18.51
C PHE A 765 13.96 12.68 18.34
N LEU A 766 14.30 13.89 17.88
CA LEU A 766 13.36 14.97 17.57
C LEU A 766 13.50 15.42 16.12
N LYS A 767 12.39 15.71 15.45
CA LYS A 767 12.41 16.23 14.08
C LYS A 767 12.77 17.73 14.09
N ALA A 768 13.68 18.14 13.21
CA ALA A 768 14.05 19.56 13.06
C ALA A 768 12.79 20.43 12.84
N HIS A 769 12.68 21.51 13.61
CA HIS A 769 11.53 22.44 13.59
C HIS A 769 10.17 21.79 13.93
N SER A 770 10.16 20.71 14.71
CA SER A 770 8.93 20.06 15.17
C SER A 770 9.03 19.68 16.65
N PRO A 771 7.97 19.87 17.44
CA PRO A 771 7.94 19.44 18.83
C PRO A 771 7.66 17.93 18.99
N LYS A 772 7.65 17.14 17.91
CA LYS A 772 7.29 15.73 17.94
C LYS A 772 8.51 14.81 17.87
N LEU A 773 8.49 13.76 18.69
CA LEU A 773 9.48 12.68 18.65
C LEU A 773 9.48 12.00 17.28
N THR A 774 10.66 11.57 16.83
CA THR A 774 10.80 10.83 15.57
C THR A 774 10.36 9.38 15.72
N THR A 775 9.79 8.84 14.64
CA THR A 775 9.38 7.43 14.52
C THR A 775 10.27 6.67 13.53
N ASN A 776 11.43 7.25 13.20
CA ASN A 776 12.40 6.73 12.23
C ASN A 776 13.20 5.55 12.80
N ASN A 777 13.97 4.89 11.93
CA ASN A 777 14.79 3.71 12.31
C ASN A 777 16.14 4.07 12.93
N LYS A 778 16.53 5.36 12.93
CA LYS A 778 17.82 5.84 13.39
C LYS A 778 17.67 7.26 13.97
N PRO A 779 17.72 7.41 15.30
CA PRO A 779 17.70 6.34 16.31
C PRO A 779 16.33 5.63 16.31
N PHE A 780 16.30 4.35 16.69
CA PHE A 780 15.05 3.59 16.78
C PHE A 780 14.33 3.92 18.09
N ASN A 781 13.20 4.62 18.00
CA ASN A 781 12.35 4.95 19.14
C ASN A 781 11.12 4.03 19.20
N VAL A 782 11.26 2.88 19.85
CA VAL A 782 10.25 1.81 19.87
C VAL A 782 8.89 2.31 20.40
N PHE A 783 8.86 3.03 21.53
CA PHE A 783 7.61 3.48 22.14
C PHE A 783 6.95 4.63 21.38
N ALA A 784 7.72 5.57 20.81
CA ALA A 784 7.14 6.61 19.95
C ALA A 784 6.53 6.02 18.68
N ARG A 785 7.14 4.94 18.14
CA ARG A 785 6.62 4.25 16.96
C ARG A 785 5.36 3.47 17.26
N LEU A 786 5.31 2.74 18.37
CA LEU A 786 4.10 2.05 18.84
C LEU A 786 2.93 3.02 19.02
N ALA A 787 3.19 4.16 19.67
CA ALA A 787 2.21 5.23 19.82
C ALA A 787 1.71 5.76 18.47
N TYR A 788 2.60 5.96 17.49
CA TYR A 788 2.24 6.40 16.14
C TYR A 788 1.41 5.37 15.38
N GLN A 789 1.84 4.10 15.37
CA GLN A 789 1.16 3.02 14.65
C GLN A 789 -0.27 2.79 15.18
N ASP A 790 -0.45 2.75 16.51
CA ASP A 790 -1.77 2.57 17.10
C ASP A 790 -2.66 3.80 16.85
N THR A 791 -2.12 5.02 16.89
CA THR A 791 -2.91 6.24 16.60
C THR A 791 -3.35 6.30 15.13
N VAL A 792 -2.47 5.93 14.19
CA VAL A 792 -2.82 5.84 12.76
C VAL A 792 -3.82 4.70 12.51
N GLY A 793 -3.62 3.54 13.16
CA GLY A 793 -4.56 2.43 13.12
C GLY A 793 -5.93 2.81 13.67
N ARG A 794 -6.01 3.51 14.81
CA ARG A 794 -7.28 3.99 15.36
C ARG A 794 -7.93 5.08 14.52
N CYS A 795 -7.19 6.01 13.91
CA CYS A 795 -7.80 6.97 12.97
C CYS A 795 -8.46 6.29 11.75
N LEU A 796 -8.03 5.07 11.40
CA LEU A 796 -8.68 4.24 10.37
C LEU A 796 -9.89 3.45 10.90
N TYR A 797 -10.02 3.29 12.23
CA TYR A 797 -11.14 2.58 12.88
C TYR A 797 -12.16 3.53 13.56
N THR A 798 -11.81 4.77 13.90
CA THR A 798 -12.71 5.74 14.58
C THR A 798 -13.53 6.61 13.63
N SER A 799 -13.33 6.50 12.31
CA SER A 799 -14.36 6.92 11.34
C SER A 799 -15.51 5.92 11.26
N ASP A 800 -15.39 4.77 11.92
CA ASP A 800 -16.31 3.64 11.84
C ASP A 800 -16.64 3.14 13.25
N THR A 801 -17.29 3.97 14.09
CA THR A 801 -18.07 3.51 15.25
C THR A 801 -18.94 4.61 15.85
N SER A 802 -20.21 4.26 16.02
CA SER A 802 -21.36 5.06 16.46
C SER A 802 -21.36 5.43 17.96
N LEU A 803 -20.40 6.24 18.42
CA LEU A 803 -20.37 6.74 19.81
C LEU A 803 -21.29 7.94 20.10
N ASN A 804 -22.21 8.30 19.20
CA ASN A 804 -23.22 9.35 19.43
C ASN A 804 -24.63 8.82 19.80
N LYS A 805 -24.85 7.50 19.87
CA LYS A 805 -26.18 6.93 20.19
C LYS A 805 -26.46 6.69 21.67
N ILE A 806 -25.46 6.75 22.56
CA ILE A 806 -25.65 6.52 24.02
C ILE A 806 -25.77 7.84 24.81
N ALA A 807 -25.28 8.96 24.28
CA ALA A 807 -25.42 10.27 24.93
C ALA A 807 -26.79 10.95 24.70
N ASN A 808 -27.48 10.62 23.61
CA ASN A 808 -28.76 11.25 23.25
C ASN A 808 -30.00 10.48 23.75
N SER A 809 -29.88 9.22 24.19
CA SER A 809 -31.00 8.47 24.78
C SER A 809 -31.27 8.80 26.26
N ARG A 810 -30.32 9.44 26.96
CA ARG A 810 -30.50 9.90 28.35
C ARG A 810 -31.06 11.32 28.50
N ARG A 811 -31.15 12.10 27.41
CA ARG A 811 -31.77 13.44 27.43
C ARG A 811 -33.23 13.46 26.95
N ALA A 812 -33.72 12.38 26.35
CA ALA A 812 -35.10 12.25 25.89
C ALA A 812 -36.06 11.67 26.95
N SER A 813 -35.56 11.17 28.09
CA SER A 813 -36.37 10.56 29.16
C SER A 813 -36.62 11.46 30.38
N GLN A 814 -36.28 12.76 30.32
CA GLN A 814 -36.48 13.73 31.42
C GLN A 814 -37.38 14.93 31.08
N ARG A 815 -38.16 14.88 29.98
CA ARG A 815 -39.17 15.90 29.69
C ARG A 815 -40.46 15.26 29.21
N GLY A 816 -41.30 14.88 30.17
CA GLY A 816 -42.64 14.37 29.95
C GLY A 816 -43.28 14.08 31.30
N ASP A 817 -43.76 15.13 31.96
CA ASP A 817 -44.94 15.15 32.85
C ASP A 817 -44.93 16.38 33.74
N LEU A 818 -45.59 17.46 33.26
CA LEU A 818 -46.39 18.34 34.09
C LEU A 818 -47.55 18.85 33.21
N SER A 819 -48.67 18.13 33.25
CA SER A 819 -50.02 18.67 33.00
C SER A 819 -50.49 19.40 34.28
N PRO A 820 -51.54 20.26 34.25
CA PRO A 820 -52.82 20.09 33.55
C PRO A 820 -52.92 20.77 32.18
#